data_AF-A0A4Y2AHX0-F1
#
_entry.id   AF-A0A4Y2AHX0-F1
#
_cell.length_a   1.000
_cell.length_b   1.000
_cell.length_c   1.000
_cell.angle_alpha   90.00
_cell.angle_beta   90.00
_cell.angle_gamma   90.00
#
_symmetry.space_group_name_H-M   'P 1'
#
loop_
_entity.id
_entity.type
_entity.pdbx_description
1 polymer ?
#
loop_
_entity_poly.entity_id
_entity_poly.type
_entity_poly.pdbx_seq_one_letter_code
_entity_poly.pdbx_strand_id
1 'polypeptide(L)'
;MLKTFFSKFLLPSIVKSAKYLLDINYKEKASQKSDSDLVIGYSASKIVETLKPDEKEVFFSTIRLYFTIAVVWLIETTNTVSSEMLRSTLFLLDKTLKNTELSAVIGSQSHISKIFSIISSVHYLMKCLQQNKNSLSQPVPPENPSLTAEQCQARKACIHMIEMIGWLEQTTDYQTDIPEHLFNPLKSVIRGLARLPLVNSFARTPPILWSIGWNPEFSGNLKTIIPPPPGEYLQDRDVLKQFIYRINLLGWISRQQFEETWMALLGVLSATPVDDIDGKEEDQERIRTSCLAVKSITSLLLQTLLLPQPGNPQNSYFLIQPRDKPLAFQHTKCGKKLMCVRLPIHTALQKLLRFERLEEQILNVNTERTATSGSYSLSQVSLEYLNAAAGLIEDNEDLDGSASSNSSPLSTSVGGIASFQLREQCLTAMGLDIHSCLHFLLDLYSQWLSPQTCPYTPLTLLTEVTKSVVALSDIFMEKTQFEWMLDTFLEVQRIHPAEDEVIAQYLIFGICKAAAVLGIEQDILDKLKKLLELSLRSTYLPTKISTLHGLLYLLEQGGGDESFPLLPTATEYILKHLDAADSLKPCNDNEDHILILWAVTFYIMENFQEEISEEEFSQKIYQICLNVCGNSEECVSSAVYLTVLHGLERLLVAEILTGKEANVLLKLTVERIRTGTPVFSMAALGFFLSCMYIGKSTNMWSNELVPDISKTSDRSHTTGKQMDTEFLLVAMERVTTLFDRIKKAYPFEAEIVCEILPGFLMEFFPVQEILNKIITEFLSSQQPHPQLMAKVIFEVFQYLHKQSQEEVIHEWVLLSLSNFMQRSPLSMAIWSLSCFFVSATRNYWLQALFPHIQNRMGIMEEQDRVLFCIAGVNFRDQLQNEEQKQAYFNTIQSVALPHTPYADLLSCL
;
A
#
# COMPACT_ATOMS: atom_id res chain seq x y z
N MET A 1 -27.27 -32.15 -10.07
CA MET A 1 -26.65 -30.84 -9.75
C MET A 1 -26.80 -29.84 -10.90
N LEU A 2 -26.23 -30.09 -12.09
CA LEU A 2 -26.46 -29.24 -13.28
C LEU A 2 -27.93 -29.16 -13.72
N LYS A 3 -28.68 -30.28 -13.72
CA LYS A 3 -30.13 -30.27 -13.97
C LYS A 3 -30.90 -29.36 -12.99
N THR A 4 -30.50 -29.38 -11.72
CA THR A 4 -31.11 -28.60 -10.64
C THR A 4 -30.78 -27.11 -10.71
N PHE A 5 -29.59 -26.79 -11.22
CA PHE A 5 -29.16 -25.43 -11.49
C PHE A 5 -29.86 -24.86 -12.73
N PHE A 6 -29.89 -25.60 -13.84
CA PHE A 6 -30.55 -25.16 -15.07
C PHE A 6 -32.08 -25.09 -14.97
N SER A 7 -32.72 -25.91 -14.13
CA SER A 7 -34.16 -25.78 -13.84
C SER A 7 -34.56 -24.47 -13.14
N LYS A 8 -33.58 -23.67 -12.69
CA LYS A 8 -33.82 -22.32 -12.14
C LYS A 8 -33.95 -21.26 -13.24
N PHE A 9 -33.36 -21.50 -14.42
CA PHE A 9 -33.33 -20.57 -15.55
C PHE A 9 -34.21 -21.02 -16.73
N LEU A 10 -34.47 -22.33 -16.84
CA LEU A 10 -35.24 -22.95 -17.93
C LEU A 10 -36.59 -23.51 -17.44
N LEU A 11 -37.56 -23.59 -18.34
CA LEU A 11 -38.87 -24.18 -18.04
C LEU A 11 -38.74 -25.69 -17.71
N PRO A 12 -39.42 -26.20 -16.65
CA PRO A 12 -39.29 -27.60 -16.22
C PRO A 12 -39.66 -28.64 -17.28
N SER A 13 -40.53 -28.27 -18.24
CA SER A 13 -40.94 -29.12 -19.37
C SER A 13 -39.79 -29.41 -20.33
N ILE A 14 -38.89 -28.44 -20.56
CA ILE A 14 -37.80 -28.52 -21.53
C ILE A 14 -36.59 -29.28 -20.96
N VAL A 15 -36.33 -29.12 -19.66
CA VAL A 15 -35.30 -29.87 -18.95
C VAL A 15 -35.66 -31.37 -18.85
N LYS A 16 -36.96 -31.71 -18.86
CA LYS A 16 -37.46 -33.08 -18.85
C LYS A 16 -37.47 -33.75 -20.23
N SER A 17 -37.64 -32.99 -21.32
CA SER A 17 -37.66 -33.52 -22.68
C SER A 17 -36.28 -33.67 -23.32
N ALA A 18 -35.25 -33.00 -22.80
CA ALA A 18 -33.89 -33.08 -23.31
C ALA A 18 -33.16 -34.38 -22.89
N LYS A 19 -32.59 -35.09 -23.87
CA LYS A 19 -31.77 -36.30 -23.66
C LYS A 19 -30.42 -35.95 -23.02
N TYR A 20 -29.80 -34.85 -23.45
CA TYR A 20 -28.61 -34.25 -22.84
C TYR A 20 -28.83 -32.75 -22.64
N LEU A 21 -28.32 -32.19 -21.53
CA LEU A 21 -28.51 -30.78 -21.21
C LEU A 21 -27.84 -29.84 -22.22
N LEU A 22 -26.74 -30.26 -22.83
CA LEU A 22 -25.96 -29.45 -23.78
C LEU A 22 -26.69 -29.20 -25.11
N ASP A 23 -27.73 -29.98 -25.43
CA ASP A 23 -28.47 -29.89 -26.70
C ASP A 23 -29.62 -28.87 -26.66
N ILE A 24 -29.86 -28.23 -25.51
CA ILE A 24 -30.93 -27.26 -25.34
C ILE A 24 -30.50 -25.93 -25.98
N ASN A 25 -31.38 -25.33 -26.80
CA ASN A 25 -31.12 -24.00 -27.35
C ASN A 25 -31.38 -22.90 -26.30
N TYR A 26 -30.32 -22.54 -25.58
CA TYR A 26 -30.36 -21.58 -24.47
C TYR A 26 -30.74 -20.14 -24.87
N LYS A 27 -30.74 -19.81 -26.16
CA LYS A 27 -31.06 -18.46 -26.67
C LYS A 27 -32.54 -18.25 -26.95
N GLU A 28 -33.34 -19.32 -27.00
CA GLU A 28 -34.76 -19.22 -27.35
C GLU A 28 -35.59 -18.79 -26.13
N LYS A 29 -36.31 -17.68 -26.24
CA LYS A 29 -37.09 -17.09 -25.13
C LYS A 29 -38.17 -18.03 -24.59
N ALA A 30 -38.69 -18.91 -25.45
CA ALA A 30 -39.64 -19.97 -25.07
C ALA A 30 -39.01 -21.07 -24.19
N SER A 31 -37.68 -21.11 -24.09
CA SER A 31 -36.95 -22.07 -23.26
C SER A 31 -36.67 -21.57 -21.84
N GLN A 32 -36.79 -20.25 -21.63
CA GLN A 32 -36.40 -19.55 -20.41
C GLN A 32 -37.62 -19.27 -19.52
N LYS A 33 -37.41 -19.18 -18.21
CA LYS A 33 -38.42 -18.68 -17.28
C LYS A 33 -38.54 -17.15 -17.38
N SER A 34 -39.70 -16.59 -17.03
CA SER A 34 -39.90 -15.13 -17.02
C SER A 34 -39.09 -14.46 -15.91
N ASP A 35 -38.78 -13.18 -16.10
CA ASP A 35 -37.95 -12.39 -15.16
C ASP A 35 -38.54 -12.31 -13.74
N SER A 36 -39.85 -12.50 -13.60
CA SER A 36 -40.56 -12.63 -12.32
C SER A 36 -40.15 -13.86 -11.49
N ASP A 37 -39.63 -14.90 -12.13
CA ASP A 37 -39.35 -16.20 -11.51
C ASP A 37 -37.85 -16.39 -11.19
N LEU A 38 -37.01 -15.41 -11.55
CA LEU A 38 -35.57 -15.41 -11.32
C LEU A 38 -35.25 -14.82 -9.94
N VAL A 39 -35.37 -15.65 -8.89
CA VAL A 39 -34.94 -15.27 -7.54
C VAL A 39 -33.43 -15.49 -7.39
N ILE A 40 -32.64 -14.44 -7.62
CA ILE A 40 -31.25 -14.36 -7.14
C ILE A 40 -31.27 -13.53 -5.85
N GLY A 41 -31.61 -14.16 -4.74
CA GLY A 41 -31.68 -13.49 -3.44
C GLY A 41 -31.69 -14.48 -2.28
N TYR A 42 -30.95 -14.16 -1.21
CA TYR A 42 -30.83 -14.79 0.12
C TYR A 42 -30.49 -16.29 0.18
N SER A 43 -31.14 -17.10 -0.65
CA SER A 43 -30.97 -18.55 -0.82
C SER A 43 -29.56 -18.94 -1.26
N ALA A 44 -28.91 -18.14 -2.12
CA ALA A 44 -27.54 -18.40 -2.55
C ALA A 44 -26.55 -18.15 -1.40
N SER A 45 -26.73 -17.10 -0.60
CA SER A 45 -25.92 -16.85 0.61
C SER A 45 -26.08 -17.99 1.62
N LYS A 46 -27.32 -18.45 1.85
CA LYS A 46 -27.62 -19.55 2.77
C LYS A 46 -27.04 -20.90 2.32
N ILE A 47 -27.05 -21.18 1.01
CA ILE A 47 -26.40 -22.37 0.44
C ILE A 47 -24.88 -22.24 0.56
N VAL A 48 -24.31 -21.09 0.21
CA VAL A 48 -22.87 -20.84 0.37
C VAL A 48 -22.46 -21.02 1.82
N GLU A 49 -23.17 -20.45 2.79
CA GLU A 49 -22.91 -20.60 4.22
C GLU A 49 -22.87 -22.07 4.68
N THR A 50 -23.71 -22.94 4.11
CA THR A 50 -23.75 -24.39 4.39
C THR A 50 -22.67 -25.22 3.70
N LEU A 51 -21.95 -24.68 2.72
CA LEU A 51 -20.85 -25.38 2.05
C LEU A 51 -19.62 -25.45 2.97
N LYS A 52 -18.92 -26.59 2.92
CA LYS A 52 -17.58 -26.71 3.53
C LYS A 52 -16.61 -25.71 2.89
N PRO A 53 -15.52 -25.28 3.56
CA PRO A 53 -14.55 -24.35 3.01
C PRO A 53 -14.09 -24.75 1.58
N ASP A 54 -13.71 -26.01 1.38
CA ASP A 54 -13.31 -26.56 0.07
C ASP A 54 -14.42 -26.45 -0.99
N GLU A 55 -15.68 -26.63 -0.60
CA GLU A 55 -16.82 -26.54 -1.51
C GLU A 55 -17.17 -25.08 -1.85
N LYS A 56 -16.99 -24.15 -0.89
CA LYS A 56 -17.10 -22.70 -1.12
C LYS A 56 -16.04 -22.25 -2.12
N GLU A 57 -14.81 -22.74 -2.00
CA GLU A 57 -13.71 -22.44 -2.92
C GLU A 57 -13.98 -22.92 -4.35
N VAL A 58 -14.45 -24.17 -4.50
CA VAL A 58 -14.85 -24.72 -5.81
C VAL A 58 -16.05 -23.96 -6.40
N PHE A 59 -16.99 -23.53 -5.56
CA PHE A 59 -18.15 -22.73 -5.98
C PHE A 59 -17.74 -21.34 -6.47
N PHE A 60 -16.96 -20.59 -5.69
CA PHE A 60 -16.52 -19.25 -6.07
C PHE A 60 -15.58 -19.26 -7.28
N SER A 61 -14.65 -20.22 -7.37
CA SER A 61 -13.79 -20.36 -8.56
C SER A 61 -14.60 -20.67 -9.82
N THR A 62 -15.64 -21.51 -9.73
CA THR A 62 -16.51 -21.84 -10.87
C THR A 62 -17.40 -20.67 -11.30
N ILE A 63 -17.91 -19.88 -10.36
CA ILE A 63 -18.67 -18.66 -10.67
C ILE A 63 -17.78 -17.61 -11.34
N ARG A 64 -16.58 -17.39 -10.81
CA ARG A 64 -15.65 -16.40 -11.37
C ARG A 64 -15.21 -16.76 -12.79
N LEU A 65 -14.95 -18.05 -13.02
CA LEU A 65 -14.70 -18.60 -14.36
C LEU A 65 -15.85 -18.36 -15.33
N TYR A 66 -17.09 -18.60 -14.88
CA TYR A 66 -18.28 -18.37 -15.70
C TYR A 66 -18.37 -16.91 -16.14
N PHE A 67 -18.10 -15.96 -15.24
CA PHE A 67 -18.12 -14.53 -15.59
C PHE A 67 -17.02 -14.14 -16.58
N THR A 68 -15.81 -14.66 -16.46
CA THR A 68 -14.75 -14.40 -17.46
C THR A 68 -15.14 -14.89 -18.85
N ILE A 69 -15.68 -16.11 -18.95
CA ILE A 69 -16.11 -16.70 -20.23
C ILE A 69 -17.33 -15.95 -20.78
N ALA A 70 -18.29 -15.59 -19.92
CA ALA A 70 -19.48 -14.85 -20.32
C ALA A 70 -19.14 -13.45 -20.83
N VAL A 71 -18.17 -12.77 -20.21
CA VAL A 71 -17.70 -11.45 -20.65
C VAL A 71 -16.99 -11.55 -21.99
N VAL A 72 -16.14 -12.55 -22.22
CA VAL A 72 -15.50 -12.74 -23.53
C VAL A 72 -16.52 -13.10 -24.61
N TRP A 73 -17.50 -13.95 -24.30
CA TRP A 73 -18.60 -14.24 -25.19
C TRP A 73 -19.45 -13.00 -25.51
N LEU A 74 -19.63 -12.09 -24.54
CA LEU A 74 -20.29 -10.80 -24.76
C LEU A 74 -19.44 -9.90 -25.67
N ILE A 75 -18.12 -9.85 -25.50
CA ILE A 75 -17.23 -9.13 -26.43
C ILE A 75 -17.38 -9.70 -27.86
N GLU A 76 -17.41 -11.02 -28.01
CA GLU A 76 -17.58 -11.69 -29.31
C GLU A 76 -18.94 -11.41 -29.97
N THR A 77 -20.00 -11.20 -29.17
CA THR A 77 -21.38 -11.10 -29.69
C THR A 77 -21.91 -9.68 -29.81
N THR A 78 -21.49 -8.75 -28.95
CA THR A 78 -22.06 -7.40 -28.87
C THR A 78 -21.07 -6.27 -29.13
N ASN A 79 -19.77 -6.55 -29.30
CA ASN A 79 -18.67 -5.59 -29.52
C ASN A 79 -18.57 -4.42 -28.51
N THR A 80 -19.42 -4.38 -27.47
CA THR A 80 -19.46 -3.31 -26.47
C THR A 80 -19.66 -3.93 -25.09
N VAL A 81 -18.58 -3.95 -24.31
CA VAL A 81 -18.62 -4.30 -22.88
C VAL A 81 -18.15 -3.06 -22.12
N SER A 82 -18.82 -2.73 -21.02
CA SER A 82 -18.42 -1.59 -20.19
C SER A 82 -17.02 -1.81 -19.60
N SER A 83 -16.20 -0.77 -19.60
CA SER A 83 -14.84 -0.83 -19.01
C SER A 83 -14.87 -1.23 -17.53
N GLU A 84 -15.95 -0.92 -16.81
CA GLU A 84 -16.13 -1.27 -15.40
C GLU A 84 -16.38 -2.76 -15.18
N MET A 85 -17.14 -3.41 -16.06
CA MET A 85 -17.37 -4.85 -16.01
C MET A 85 -16.09 -5.62 -16.34
N LEU A 86 -15.31 -5.15 -17.31
CA LEU A 86 -13.98 -5.70 -17.64
C LEU A 86 -13.03 -5.57 -16.46
N ARG A 87 -12.93 -4.37 -15.86
CA ARG A 87 -12.10 -4.11 -14.69
C ARG A 87 -12.48 -5.01 -13.52
N SER A 88 -13.77 -5.10 -13.21
CA SER A 88 -14.27 -5.95 -12.11
C SER A 88 -13.96 -7.43 -12.34
N THR A 89 -14.10 -7.90 -13.58
CA THR A 89 -13.81 -9.30 -13.94
C THR A 89 -12.31 -9.62 -13.84
N LEU A 90 -11.45 -8.74 -14.36
CA LEU A 90 -10.00 -8.88 -14.24
C LEU A 90 -9.54 -8.80 -12.78
N PHE A 91 -10.11 -7.88 -11.99
CA PHE A 91 -9.81 -7.77 -10.57
C PHE A 91 -10.22 -9.01 -9.78
N LEU A 92 -11.39 -9.59 -10.08
CA LEU A 92 -11.84 -10.85 -9.46
C LEU A 92 -10.92 -12.01 -9.82
N LEU A 93 -10.50 -12.12 -11.08
CA LEU A 93 -9.58 -13.16 -11.53
C LEU A 93 -8.20 -12.99 -10.87
N ASP A 94 -7.68 -11.75 -10.82
CA ASP A 94 -6.43 -11.42 -10.15
C ASP A 94 -6.45 -11.82 -8.66
N LYS A 95 -7.49 -11.41 -7.92
CA LYS A 95 -7.64 -11.79 -6.50
C LYS A 95 -7.78 -13.29 -6.29
N THR A 96 -8.33 -14.01 -7.26
CA THR A 96 -8.43 -15.48 -7.20
C THR A 96 -7.07 -16.15 -7.39
N LEU A 97 -6.26 -15.66 -8.33
CA LEU A 97 -4.92 -16.18 -8.61
C LEU A 97 -3.91 -15.83 -7.50
N LYS A 98 -4.11 -14.69 -6.82
CA LYS A 98 -3.30 -14.27 -5.66
C LYS A 98 -3.54 -15.13 -4.41
N ASN A 99 -4.75 -15.66 -4.22
CA ASN A 99 -5.04 -16.57 -3.11
C ASN A 99 -4.43 -17.96 -3.41
N THR A 100 -3.56 -18.43 -2.52
CA THR A 100 -2.78 -19.67 -2.70
C THR A 100 -3.64 -20.92 -2.79
N GLU A 101 -4.66 -21.05 -1.93
CA GLU A 101 -5.59 -22.19 -1.89
C GLU A 101 -6.42 -22.26 -3.18
N LEU A 102 -7.03 -21.13 -3.56
CA LEU A 102 -7.83 -21.04 -4.79
C LEU A 102 -6.99 -21.27 -6.05
N SER A 103 -5.76 -20.75 -6.08
CA SER A 103 -4.83 -20.96 -7.19
C SER A 103 -4.43 -22.44 -7.31
N ALA A 104 -4.20 -23.12 -6.19
CA ALA A 104 -3.93 -24.56 -6.16
C ALA A 104 -5.12 -25.38 -6.68
N VAL A 105 -6.35 -25.02 -6.29
CA VAL A 105 -7.57 -25.66 -6.81
C VAL A 105 -7.70 -25.47 -8.32
N ILE A 106 -7.50 -24.26 -8.83
CA ILE A 106 -7.52 -23.98 -10.27
C ILE A 106 -6.45 -24.78 -11.01
N GLY A 107 -5.24 -24.85 -10.45
CA GLY A 107 -4.09 -25.59 -10.99
C GLY A 107 -4.23 -27.12 -10.98
N SER A 108 -5.29 -27.66 -10.37
CA SER A 108 -5.53 -29.10 -10.28
C SER A 108 -5.82 -29.76 -11.64
N GLN A 109 -5.46 -31.04 -11.76
CA GLN A 109 -5.71 -31.81 -12.99
C GLN A 109 -7.21 -31.91 -13.34
N SER A 110 -8.12 -31.79 -12.36
CA SER A 110 -9.56 -31.80 -12.61
C SER A 110 -10.09 -30.56 -13.35
N HIS A 111 -9.28 -29.50 -13.47
CA HIS A 111 -9.72 -28.20 -13.99
C HIS A 111 -8.95 -27.73 -15.22
N ILE A 112 -8.21 -28.63 -15.88
CA ILE A 112 -7.41 -28.35 -17.08
C ILE A 112 -8.22 -27.63 -18.18
N SER A 113 -9.42 -28.11 -18.51
CA SER A 113 -10.30 -27.49 -19.53
C SER A 113 -10.74 -26.06 -19.17
N LYS A 114 -10.88 -25.78 -17.87
CA LYS A 114 -11.20 -24.44 -17.35
C LYS A 114 -10.02 -23.51 -17.54
N ILE A 115 -8.80 -23.96 -17.22
CA ILE A 115 -7.57 -23.16 -17.41
C ILE A 115 -7.40 -22.78 -18.89
N PHE A 116 -7.61 -23.72 -19.82
CA PHE A 116 -7.53 -23.44 -21.25
C PHE A 116 -8.51 -22.35 -21.69
N SER A 117 -9.74 -22.41 -21.18
CA SER A 117 -10.78 -21.45 -21.48
C SER A 117 -10.39 -20.06 -20.95
N ILE A 118 -9.83 -19.97 -19.74
CA ILE A 118 -9.34 -18.70 -19.18
C ILE A 118 -8.20 -18.13 -20.03
N ILE A 119 -7.17 -18.92 -20.30
CA ILE A 119 -5.99 -18.46 -21.07
C ILE A 119 -6.41 -17.98 -22.45
N SER A 120 -7.30 -18.73 -23.13
CA SER A 120 -7.81 -18.33 -24.45
C SER A 120 -8.65 -17.06 -24.38
N SER A 121 -9.46 -16.90 -23.32
CA SER A 121 -10.29 -15.71 -23.09
C SER A 121 -9.46 -14.46 -22.84
N VAL A 122 -8.43 -14.55 -21.99
CA VAL A 122 -7.52 -13.45 -21.68
C VAL A 122 -6.67 -13.09 -22.90
N HIS A 123 -6.20 -14.09 -23.65
CA HIS A 123 -5.48 -13.88 -24.90
C HIS A 123 -6.31 -13.16 -25.95
N TYR A 124 -7.58 -13.56 -26.09
CA TYR A 124 -8.52 -12.89 -26.99
C TYR A 124 -8.78 -11.45 -26.56
N LEU A 125 -9.00 -11.21 -25.25
CA LEU A 125 -9.15 -9.86 -24.71
C LEU A 125 -7.94 -8.98 -25.04
N MET A 126 -6.72 -9.50 -24.87
CA MET A 126 -5.49 -8.81 -25.24
C MET A 126 -5.48 -8.43 -26.73
N LYS A 127 -5.79 -9.37 -27.63
CA LYS A 127 -5.85 -9.11 -29.09
C LYS A 127 -6.90 -8.06 -29.46
N CYS A 128 -8.06 -8.09 -28.81
CA CYS A 128 -9.10 -7.08 -28.98
C CYS A 128 -8.64 -5.68 -28.54
N LEU A 129 -7.97 -5.58 -27.39
CA LEU A 129 -7.44 -4.32 -26.89
C LEU A 129 -6.34 -3.75 -27.80
N GLN A 130 -5.55 -4.61 -28.45
CA GLN A 130 -4.51 -4.22 -29.42
C GLN A 130 -5.04 -3.83 -30.80
N GLN A 131 -6.36 -3.89 -31.05
CA GLN A 131 -6.98 -3.63 -32.36
C GLN A 131 -6.31 -4.38 -33.53
N ASN A 132 -5.75 -5.56 -33.30
CA ASN A 132 -5.00 -6.36 -34.28
C ASN A 132 -3.78 -5.67 -34.95
N LYS A 133 -3.26 -4.54 -34.43
CA LYS A 133 -2.14 -3.83 -35.08
C LYS A 133 -0.79 -4.51 -34.89
N ASN A 134 -0.60 -5.28 -33.81
CA ASN A 134 0.64 -5.97 -33.47
C ASN A 134 0.42 -7.46 -33.16
N SER A 135 -0.04 -8.26 -34.13
CA SER A 135 -0.10 -9.72 -33.94
C SER A 135 1.33 -10.29 -33.92
N LEU A 136 1.90 -10.42 -32.72
CA LEU A 136 3.22 -10.99 -32.49
C LEU A 136 3.20 -12.50 -32.71
N SER A 137 3.75 -12.95 -33.84
CA SER A 137 4.14 -14.35 -34.01
C SER A 137 5.48 -14.57 -33.31
N GLN A 138 5.45 -15.07 -32.08
CA GLN A 138 6.67 -15.55 -31.43
C GLN A 138 7.07 -16.92 -32.02
N PRO A 139 8.37 -17.29 -31.99
CA PRO A 139 8.79 -18.63 -32.37
C PRO A 139 8.06 -19.67 -31.52
N VAL A 140 7.47 -20.66 -32.17
CA VAL A 140 6.64 -21.69 -31.54
C VAL A 140 7.43 -23.01 -31.54
N PRO A 141 7.29 -23.87 -30.51
CA PRO A 141 7.83 -25.23 -30.54
C PRO A 141 7.42 -25.99 -31.83
N PRO A 142 8.23 -26.94 -32.32
CA PRO A 142 7.94 -27.72 -33.53
C PRO A 142 6.75 -28.68 -33.37
N GLU A 143 5.91 -28.78 -34.39
CA GLU A 143 4.67 -29.59 -34.35
C GLU A 143 4.97 -31.09 -34.21
N ASN A 144 4.34 -31.73 -33.23
CA ASN A 144 4.38 -33.19 -33.07
C ASN A 144 3.02 -33.77 -33.52
N PRO A 145 2.97 -34.54 -34.61
CA PRO A 145 1.71 -35.06 -35.17
C PRO A 145 1.07 -36.20 -34.35
N SER A 146 1.71 -36.66 -33.26
CA SER A 146 1.28 -37.81 -32.44
C SER A 146 0.58 -37.43 -31.12
N LEU A 147 0.10 -36.18 -30.99
CA LEU A 147 -0.53 -35.68 -29.77
C LEU A 147 -2.04 -36.03 -29.71
N THR A 148 -2.52 -36.32 -28.50
CA THR A 148 -3.97 -36.47 -28.24
C THR A 148 -4.68 -35.12 -28.27
N ALA A 149 -6.02 -35.11 -28.41
CA ALA A 149 -6.81 -33.86 -28.47
C ALA A 149 -6.61 -32.96 -27.23
N GLU A 150 -6.52 -33.54 -26.03
CA GLU A 150 -6.25 -32.81 -24.78
C GLU A 150 -4.83 -32.21 -24.76
N GLN A 151 -3.84 -32.95 -25.27
CA GLN A 151 -2.46 -32.47 -25.40
C GLN A 151 -2.34 -31.34 -26.44
N CYS A 152 -3.11 -31.38 -27.53
CA CYS A 152 -3.19 -30.28 -28.50
C CYS A 152 -3.78 -29.01 -27.87
N GLN A 153 -4.83 -29.13 -27.06
CA GLN A 153 -5.40 -27.99 -26.33
C GLN A 153 -4.42 -27.42 -25.30
N ALA A 154 -3.71 -28.30 -24.58
CA ALA A 154 -2.67 -27.92 -23.62
C ALA A 154 -1.56 -27.12 -24.29
N ARG A 155 -1.06 -27.63 -25.42
CA ARG A 155 -0.06 -26.96 -26.23
C ARG A 155 -0.54 -25.59 -26.74
N LYS A 156 -1.78 -25.49 -27.21
CA LYS A 156 -2.36 -24.21 -27.65
C LYS A 156 -2.42 -23.18 -26.52
N ALA A 157 -2.78 -23.59 -25.31
CA ALA A 157 -2.76 -22.71 -24.14
C ALA A 157 -1.33 -22.25 -23.79
N CYS A 158 -0.33 -23.12 -23.89
CA CYS A 158 1.07 -22.74 -23.72
C CYS A 158 1.53 -21.69 -24.75
N ILE A 159 1.14 -21.85 -26.02
CA ILE A 159 1.47 -20.89 -27.08
C ILE A 159 0.82 -19.52 -26.82
N HIS A 160 -0.47 -19.50 -26.46
CA HIS A 160 -1.14 -18.26 -26.07
C HIS A 160 -0.43 -17.58 -24.88
N MET A 161 0.05 -18.36 -23.90
CA MET A 161 0.79 -17.82 -22.76
C MET A 161 2.13 -17.21 -23.17
N ILE A 162 2.86 -17.86 -24.07
CA ILE A 162 4.12 -17.35 -24.64
C ILE A 162 3.85 -16.00 -25.35
N GLU A 163 2.85 -15.94 -26.23
CA GLU A 163 2.45 -14.71 -26.94
C GLU A 163 2.11 -13.57 -25.95
N MET A 164 1.33 -13.86 -24.89
CA MET A 164 0.96 -12.86 -23.87
C MET A 164 2.18 -12.33 -23.10
N ILE A 165 3.12 -13.20 -22.70
CA ILE A 165 4.34 -12.75 -22.01
C ILE A 165 5.26 -11.99 -22.97
N GLY A 166 5.36 -12.43 -24.23
CA GLY A 166 6.08 -11.72 -25.27
C GLY A 166 5.54 -10.31 -25.53
N TRP A 167 4.22 -10.14 -25.45
CA TRP A 167 3.60 -8.82 -25.49
C TRP A 167 4.00 -7.96 -24.29
N LEU A 168 3.98 -8.51 -23.07
CA LEU A 168 4.44 -7.79 -21.87
C LEU A 168 5.93 -7.41 -21.94
N GLU A 169 6.75 -8.23 -22.60
CA GLU A 169 8.18 -8.00 -22.77
C GLU A 169 8.47 -6.78 -23.66
N GLN A 170 7.65 -6.56 -24.68
CA GLN A 170 7.80 -5.45 -25.63
C GLN A 170 7.06 -4.18 -25.20
N THR A 171 6.05 -4.33 -24.35
CA THR A 171 5.28 -3.22 -23.83
C THR A 171 6.07 -2.54 -22.72
N THR A 172 6.76 -1.45 -23.05
CA THR A 172 7.34 -0.56 -22.03
C THR A 172 6.21 0.16 -21.29
N ASP A 173 6.40 0.46 -19.99
CA ASP A 173 5.36 1.04 -19.13
C ASP A 173 4.78 2.39 -19.65
N TYR A 174 5.36 2.99 -20.70
CA TYR A 174 4.95 4.27 -21.31
C TYR A 174 4.31 4.15 -22.72
N GLN A 175 4.15 2.94 -23.27
CA GLN A 175 3.72 2.73 -24.67
C GLN A 175 2.44 1.90 -24.83
N THR A 176 1.56 1.86 -23.83
CA THR A 176 0.27 1.17 -23.95
C THR A 176 -0.81 2.09 -24.50
N ASP A 177 -1.41 1.73 -25.65
CA ASP A 177 -2.71 2.27 -26.11
C ASP A 177 -3.89 1.86 -25.19
N ILE A 178 -3.61 1.15 -24.10
CA ILE A 178 -4.57 0.59 -23.16
C ILE A 178 -4.56 1.44 -21.88
N PRO A 179 -5.73 1.82 -21.34
CA PRO A 179 -5.79 2.53 -20.06
C PRO A 179 -5.17 1.74 -18.89
N GLU A 180 -4.41 2.42 -18.03
CA GLU A 180 -3.69 1.81 -16.89
C GLU A 180 -4.60 0.99 -15.95
N HIS A 181 -5.85 1.44 -15.76
CA HIS A 181 -6.82 0.76 -14.90
C HIS A 181 -7.27 -0.60 -15.42
N LEU A 182 -6.99 -0.92 -16.70
CA LEU A 182 -7.18 -2.24 -17.30
C LEU A 182 -5.85 -2.97 -17.46
N PHE A 183 -4.78 -2.26 -17.80
CA PHE A 183 -3.46 -2.84 -18.02
C PHE A 183 -2.88 -3.47 -16.75
N ASN A 184 -2.92 -2.79 -15.61
CA ASN A 184 -2.33 -3.30 -14.36
C ASN A 184 -3.01 -4.60 -13.87
N PRO A 185 -4.36 -4.69 -13.81
CA PRO A 185 -5.03 -5.96 -13.53
C PRO A 185 -4.71 -7.05 -14.56
N LEU A 186 -4.65 -6.71 -15.87
CA LEU A 186 -4.34 -7.66 -16.93
C LEU A 186 -2.92 -8.23 -16.81
N LYS A 187 -1.91 -7.37 -16.58
CA LYS A 187 -0.51 -7.75 -16.33
C LYS A 187 -0.42 -8.70 -15.13
N SER A 188 -1.13 -8.40 -14.04
CA SER A 188 -1.19 -9.25 -12.84
C SER A 188 -1.87 -10.60 -13.11
N VAL A 189 -2.98 -10.63 -13.87
CA VAL A 189 -3.64 -11.87 -14.29
C VAL A 189 -2.74 -12.74 -15.16
N ILE A 190 -2.04 -12.16 -16.14
CA ILE A 190 -1.11 -12.90 -17.02
C ILE A 190 0.01 -13.52 -16.16
N ARG A 191 0.60 -12.75 -15.23
CA ARG A 191 1.60 -13.25 -14.28
C ARG A 191 1.08 -14.44 -13.47
N GLY A 192 -0.15 -14.37 -12.96
CA GLY A 192 -0.74 -15.46 -12.17
C GLY A 192 -1.07 -16.70 -12.96
N LEU A 193 -1.62 -16.56 -14.17
CA LEU A 193 -1.90 -17.70 -15.05
C LEU A 193 -0.62 -18.40 -15.50
N ALA A 194 0.44 -17.65 -15.76
CA ALA A 194 1.75 -18.17 -16.15
C ALA A 194 2.46 -18.95 -15.03
N ARG A 195 2.04 -18.77 -13.76
CA ARG A 195 2.55 -19.55 -12.61
C ARG A 195 1.84 -20.90 -12.43
N LEU A 196 0.76 -21.17 -13.15
CA LEU A 196 0.05 -22.45 -13.04
C LEU A 196 0.89 -23.61 -13.63
N PRO A 197 0.94 -24.79 -12.96
CA PRO A 197 1.81 -25.90 -13.37
C PRO A 197 1.65 -26.35 -14.83
N LEU A 198 0.45 -26.19 -15.39
CA LEU A 198 0.13 -26.54 -16.77
C LEU A 198 1.01 -25.82 -17.80
N VAL A 199 1.24 -24.52 -17.62
CA VAL A 199 1.89 -23.64 -18.61
C VAL A 199 3.23 -23.08 -18.14
N ASN A 200 3.57 -23.25 -16.86
CA ASN A 200 4.70 -22.58 -16.23
C ASN A 200 6.05 -22.91 -16.90
N SER A 201 6.32 -24.18 -17.24
CA SER A 201 7.56 -24.54 -17.95
C SER A 201 7.69 -23.80 -19.28
N PHE A 202 6.62 -23.76 -20.09
CA PHE A 202 6.59 -23.03 -21.36
C PHE A 202 6.72 -21.52 -21.18
N ALA A 203 6.07 -20.95 -20.16
CA ALA A 203 6.11 -19.53 -19.86
C ALA A 203 7.54 -19.03 -19.54
N ARG A 204 8.34 -19.90 -18.89
CA ARG A 204 9.74 -19.63 -18.50
C ARG A 204 10.74 -19.85 -19.63
N THR A 205 10.40 -20.68 -20.62
CA THR A 205 11.28 -20.95 -21.77
C THR A 205 11.35 -19.74 -22.71
N PRO A 206 12.56 -19.23 -23.01
CA PRO A 206 12.76 -18.20 -24.03
C PRO A 206 12.31 -18.68 -25.42
N PRO A 207 11.41 -17.95 -26.11
CA PRO A 207 10.97 -18.32 -27.46
C PRO A 207 12.10 -18.40 -28.48
N ILE A 208 13.18 -17.61 -28.33
CA ILE A 208 14.34 -17.64 -29.22
C ILE A 208 14.95 -19.06 -29.32
N LEU A 209 14.92 -19.86 -28.26
CA LEU A 209 15.46 -21.23 -28.27
C LEU A 209 14.84 -22.12 -29.35
N TRP A 210 13.56 -21.92 -29.65
CA TRP A 210 12.86 -22.67 -30.70
C TRP A 210 13.40 -22.34 -32.09
N SER A 211 13.86 -21.10 -32.30
CA SER A 211 14.46 -20.67 -33.56
C SER A 211 15.89 -21.19 -33.75
N ILE A 212 16.62 -21.39 -32.64
CA ILE A 212 17.99 -21.93 -32.62
C ILE A 212 18.00 -23.46 -32.81
N GLY A 213 16.83 -24.11 -32.75
CA GLY A 213 16.68 -25.56 -32.99
C GLY A 213 16.77 -26.41 -31.73
N TRP A 214 16.58 -25.82 -30.55
CA TRP A 214 16.49 -26.58 -29.30
C TRP A 214 15.19 -27.38 -29.22
N ASN A 215 15.29 -28.71 -29.22
CA ASN A 215 14.16 -29.64 -29.24
C ASN A 215 14.25 -30.63 -28.07
N PRO A 216 13.83 -30.25 -26.86
CA PRO A 216 13.83 -31.12 -25.70
C PRO A 216 12.64 -32.09 -25.73
N GLU A 217 12.76 -33.20 -25.02
CA GLU A 217 11.63 -34.10 -24.79
C GLU A 217 10.66 -33.50 -23.76
N PHE A 218 9.38 -33.41 -24.13
CA PHE A 218 8.33 -32.90 -23.22
C PHE A 218 7.82 -34.02 -22.30
N SER A 219 7.83 -33.74 -21.00
CA SER A 219 7.41 -34.67 -19.95
C SER A 219 6.03 -34.33 -19.36
N GLY A 220 5.52 -35.21 -18.50
CA GLY A 220 4.20 -35.10 -17.85
C GLY A 220 3.03 -35.63 -18.70
N ASN A 221 1.89 -35.86 -18.05
CA ASN A 221 0.69 -36.47 -18.66
C ASN A 221 0.20 -35.70 -19.91
N LEU A 222 0.28 -34.37 -19.87
CA LEU A 222 -0.14 -33.47 -20.95
C LEU A 222 1.00 -33.11 -21.91
N LYS A 223 2.23 -33.63 -21.71
CA LYS A 223 3.44 -33.24 -22.45
C LYS A 223 3.67 -31.73 -22.45
N THR A 224 3.46 -31.08 -21.30
CA THR A 224 3.65 -29.63 -21.13
C THR A 224 4.82 -29.25 -20.23
N ILE A 225 5.55 -30.22 -19.67
CA ILE A 225 6.70 -29.96 -18.80
C ILE A 225 7.96 -30.01 -19.66
N ILE A 226 8.66 -28.88 -19.73
CA ILE A 226 9.93 -28.73 -20.46
C ILE A 226 11.06 -28.73 -19.43
N PRO A 227 12.18 -29.43 -19.68
CA PRO A 227 13.38 -29.29 -18.86
C PRO A 227 13.92 -27.85 -18.92
N PRO A 228 14.67 -27.40 -17.89
CA PRO A 228 15.34 -26.10 -17.94
C PRO A 228 16.30 -26.02 -19.13
N PRO A 229 16.48 -24.83 -19.75
CA PRO A 229 17.43 -24.65 -20.84
C PRO A 229 18.87 -25.04 -20.41
N PRO A 230 19.61 -25.82 -21.21
CA PRO A 230 21.00 -26.14 -20.91
C PRO A 230 21.88 -24.88 -20.86
N GLY A 231 22.91 -24.90 -20.01
CA GLY A 231 23.82 -23.76 -19.83
C GLY A 231 24.49 -23.28 -21.12
N GLU A 232 24.75 -24.18 -22.07
CA GLU A 232 25.36 -23.87 -23.38
C GLU A 232 24.52 -22.87 -24.19
N TYR A 233 23.20 -23.01 -24.19
CA TYR A 233 22.31 -22.07 -24.89
C TYR A 233 22.13 -20.75 -24.15
N LEU A 234 22.32 -20.76 -22.82
CA LEU A 234 22.25 -19.55 -21.99
C LEU A 234 23.53 -18.70 -22.07
N GLN A 235 24.58 -19.19 -22.74
CA GLN A 235 25.76 -18.37 -23.07
C GLN A 235 25.45 -17.31 -24.14
N ASP A 236 24.39 -17.51 -24.93
CA ASP A 236 23.90 -16.48 -25.85
C ASP A 236 23.20 -15.37 -25.05
N ARG A 237 23.68 -14.14 -25.22
CA ARG A 237 23.20 -12.96 -24.49
C ARG A 237 21.70 -12.72 -24.68
N ASP A 238 21.20 -12.86 -25.89
CA ASP A 238 19.80 -12.50 -26.20
C ASP A 238 18.86 -13.57 -25.67
N VAL A 239 19.28 -14.84 -25.68
CA VAL A 239 18.57 -15.94 -24.99
C VAL A 239 18.54 -15.69 -23.48
N LEU A 240 19.69 -15.33 -22.88
CA LEU A 240 19.78 -15.08 -21.44
C LEU A 240 18.92 -13.88 -21.02
N LYS A 241 18.88 -12.79 -21.79
CA LYS A 241 18.01 -11.63 -21.50
C LYS A 241 16.53 -12.02 -21.44
N GLN A 242 16.05 -12.80 -22.42
CA GLN A 242 14.67 -13.29 -22.40
C GLN A 242 14.40 -14.23 -21.22
N PHE A 243 15.37 -15.08 -20.88
CA PHE A 243 15.27 -15.96 -19.73
C PHE A 243 15.17 -15.17 -18.42
N ILE A 244 16.04 -14.19 -18.22
CA ILE A 244 16.07 -13.29 -17.05
C ILE A 244 14.75 -12.54 -16.92
N TYR A 245 14.22 -11.98 -18.01
CA TYR A 245 12.93 -11.29 -17.99
C TYR A 245 11.81 -12.21 -17.47
N ARG A 246 11.76 -13.45 -17.96
CA ARG A 246 10.71 -14.43 -17.60
C ARG A 246 10.81 -14.90 -16.16
N ILE A 247 12.00 -15.21 -15.67
CA ILE A 247 12.17 -15.62 -14.27
C ILE A 247 11.94 -14.47 -13.29
N ASN A 248 12.22 -13.22 -13.66
CA ASN A 248 11.93 -12.06 -12.82
C ASN A 248 10.43 -11.70 -12.83
N LEU A 249 9.78 -11.81 -14.00
CA LEU A 249 8.35 -11.58 -14.12
C LEU A 249 7.54 -12.62 -13.34
N LEU A 250 7.92 -13.89 -13.45
CA LEU A 250 7.17 -15.01 -12.91
C LEU A 250 7.63 -15.40 -11.51
N GLY A 251 8.89 -15.20 -11.15
CA GLY A 251 9.51 -15.78 -9.97
C GLY A 251 9.64 -17.31 -10.05
N TRP A 252 9.52 -17.97 -8.91
CA TRP A 252 9.57 -19.44 -8.79
C TRP A 252 8.39 -19.98 -7.96
N ILE A 253 8.01 -21.24 -8.20
CA ILE A 253 6.84 -21.89 -7.57
C ILE A 253 7.21 -23.00 -6.57
N SER A 254 8.42 -23.55 -6.66
CA SER A 254 8.88 -24.67 -5.83
C SER A 254 10.38 -24.62 -5.60
N ARG A 255 10.84 -25.32 -4.56
CA ARG A 255 12.26 -25.53 -4.26
C ARG A 255 13.04 -26.07 -5.46
N GLN A 256 12.52 -27.13 -6.10
CA GLN A 256 13.14 -27.71 -7.29
C GLN A 256 13.33 -26.67 -8.39
N GLN A 257 12.31 -25.83 -8.65
CA GLN A 257 12.39 -24.81 -9.68
C GLN A 257 13.44 -23.74 -9.37
N PHE A 258 13.57 -23.37 -8.09
CA PHE A 258 14.63 -22.47 -7.63
C PHE A 258 16.01 -23.08 -7.89
N GLU A 259 16.25 -24.32 -7.45
CA GLU A 259 17.52 -25.04 -7.62
C GLU A 259 17.89 -25.24 -9.10
N GLU A 260 16.92 -25.56 -9.97
CA GLU A 260 17.12 -25.67 -11.42
C GLU A 260 17.59 -24.34 -12.04
N THR A 261 17.00 -23.23 -11.61
CA THR A 261 17.34 -21.89 -12.11
C THR A 261 18.71 -21.46 -11.61
N TRP A 262 18.99 -21.73 -10.33
CA TRP A 262 20.28 -21.52 -9.69
C TRP A 262 21.39 -22.24 -10.46
N MET A 263 21.25 -23.55 -10.69
CA MET A 263 22.25 -24.35 -11.39
C MET A 263 22.44 -23.90 -12.84
N ALA A 264 21.37 -23.52 -13.54
CA ALA A 264 21.47 -23.01 -14.91
C ALA A 264 22.30 -21.72 -14.98
N LEU A 265 22.12 -20.80 -14.03
CA LEU A 265 22.87 -19.54 -13.95
C LEU A 265 24.34 -19.77 -13.51
N LEU A 266 24.59 -20.70 -12.60
CA LEU A 266 25.96 -21.11 -12.24
C LEU A 266 26.72 -21.71 -13.42
N GLY A 267 26.03 -22.48 -14.27
CA GLY A 267 26.60 -22.99 -15.52
C GLY A 267 27.10 -21.87 -16.44
N VAL A 268 26.37 -20.75 -16.51
CA VAL A 268 26.80 -19.57 -17.27
C VAL A 268 28.03 -18.91 -16.62
N LEU A 269 28.05 -18.77 -15.29
CA LEU A 269 29.19 -18.17 -14.58
C LEU A 269 30.48 -19.00 -14.70
N SER A 270 30.38 -20.33 -14.80
CA SER A 270 31.54 -21.21 -14.95
C SER A 270 32.34 -20.96 -16.24
N ALA A 271 31.73 -20.31 -17.25
CA ALA A 271 32.37 -19.96 -18.51
C ALA A 271 33.09 -18.59 -18.50
N THR A 272 33.23 -17.95 -17.34
CA THR A 272 33.84 -16.62 -17.22
C THR A 272 35.37 -16.70 -17.42
N PRO A 273 35.94 -15.98 -18.40
CA PRO A 273 37.39 -15.95 -18.59
C PRO A 273 38.04 -15.00 -17.57
N VAL A 274 38.80 -15.54 -16.60
CA VAL A 274 39.48 -14.74 -15.56
C VAL A 274 41.00 -14.69 -15.76
N ASP A 275 41.61 -15.73 -16.34
CA ASP A 275 43.07 -15.88 -16.36
C ASP A 275 43.75 -15.48 -17.69
N ASP A 276 43.04 -15.47 -18.83
CA ASP A 276 43.58 -15.16 -20.17
C ASP A 276 42.61 -14.27 -20.96
N ILE A 277 42.54 -12.97 -20.64
CA ILE A 277 41.75 -12.00 -21.41
C ILE A 277 42.58 -11.55 -22.61
N ASP A 278 42.55 -12.31 -23.71
CA ASP A 278 43.23 -11.97 -24.98
C ASP A 278 42.60 -10.75 -25.68
N GLY A 279 41.60 -10.09 -25.08
CA GLY A 279 40.87 -8.96 -25.67
C GLY A 279 40.03 -9.34 -26.88
N LYS A 280 39.78 -10.63 -27.10
CA LYS A 280 38.93 -11.13 -28.20
C LYS A 280 37.48 -10.74 -27.95
N GLU A 281 36.75 -10.41 -29.02
CA GLU A 281 35.34 -10.01 -28.98
C GLU A 281 34.46 -11.07 -28.29
N GLU A 282 34.81 -12.35 -28.44
CA GLU A 282 34.14 -13.48 -27.77
C GLU A 282 34.29 -13.43 -26.24
N ASP A 283 35.46 -13.06 -25.73
CA ASP A 283 35.70 -12.96 -24.28
C ASP A 283 34.93 -11.77 -23.68
N GLN A 284 34.84 -10.66 -24.41
CA GLN A 284 34.02 -9.52 -24.00
C GLN A 284 32.52 -9.85 -23.93
N GLU A 285 32.00 -10.64 -24.87
CA GLU A 285 30.60 -11.05 -24.85
C GLU A 285 30.32 -12.08 -23.74
N ARG A 286 31.28 -12.98 -23.44
CA ARG A 286 31.20 -13.85 -22.26
C ARG A 286 31.17 -13.05 -20.97
N ILE A 287 32.03 -12.05 -20.80
CA ILE A 287 32.04 -11.16 -19.63
C ILE A 287 30.68 -10.46 -19.46
N ARG A 288 30.10 -9.92 -20.53
CA ARG A 288 28.76 -9.30 -20.48
C ARG A 288 27.68 -10.28 -20.06
N THR A 289 27.77 -11.52 -20.53
CA THR A 289 26.83 -12.60 -20.18
C THR A 289 27.00 -13.00 -18.72
N SER A 290 28.23 -13.08 -18.20
CA SER A 290 28.51 -13.27 -16.78
C SER A 290 27.95 -12.14 -15.92
N CYS A 291 28.07 -10.87 -16.34
CA CYS A 291 27.43 -9.75 -15.63
C CYS A 291 25.91 -9.90 -15.54
N LEU A 292 25.25 -10.34 -16.63
CA LEU A 292 23.81 -10.61 -16.63
C LEU A 292 23.45 -11.80 -15.72
N ALA A 293 24.27 -12.85 -15.69
CA ALA A 293 24.09 -13.98 -14.79
C ALA A 293 24.23 -13.55 -13.31
N VAL A 294 25.22 -12.72 -12.96
CA VAL A 294 25.36 -12.13 -11.62
C VAL A 294 24.12 -11.32 -11.22
N LYS A 295 23.61 -10.45 -12.10
CA LYS A 295 22.36 -9.71 -11.87
C LYS A 295 21.18 -10.63 -11.64
N SER A 296 21.09 -11.68 -12.44
CA SER A 296 20.01 -12.66 -12.38
C SER A 296 20.04 -13.47 -11.08
N ILE A 297 21.22 -13.92 -10.66
CA ILE A 297 21.43 -14.63 -9.40
C ILE A 297 21.06 -13.74 -8.22
N THR A 298 21.50 -12.47 -8.28
CA THR A 298 21.15 -11.46 -7.27
C THR A 298 19.64 -11.32 -7.17
N SER A 299 18.94 -11.12 -8.29
CA SER A 299 17.47 -11.02 -8.32
C SER A 299 16.79 -12.30 -7.79
N LEU A 300 17.27 -13.48 -8.18
CA LEU A 300 16.73 -14.77 -7.72
C LEU A 300 16.82 -14.93 -6.20
N LEU A 301 17.95 -14.53 -5.61
CA LEU A 301 18.14 -14.55 -4.16
C LEU A 301 17.36 -13.44 -3.46
N LEU A 302 17.26 -12.24 -4.03
CA LEU A 302 16.43 -11.16 -3.48
C LEU A 302 14.95 -11.53 -3.48
N GLN A 303 14.46 -12.36 -4.41
CA GLN A 303 13.09 -12.87 -4.38
C GLN A 303 12.76 -13.70 -3.13
N THR A 304 13.77 -14.10 -2.34
CA THR A 304 13.57 -14.73 -1.02
C THR A 304 13.11 -13.74 0.05
N LEU A 305 13.29 -12.43 -0.17
CA LEU A 305 12.75 -11.35 0.67
C LEU A 305 11.28 -11.03 0.35
N LEU A 306 10.67 -11.68 -0.65
CA LEU A 306 9.27 -11.45 -0.98
C LEU A 306 8.35 -12.09 0.08
N LEU A 307 7.52 -11.28 0.72
CA LEU A 307 6.50 -11.73 1.68
C LEU A 307 5.09 -11.35 1.19
N PRO A 308 4.07 -12.19 1.45
CA PRO A 308 4.06 -13.35 2.35
C PRO A 308 4.56 -14.67 1.73
N GLN A 309 4.72 -14.74 0.40
CA GLN A 309 5.19 -15.94 -0.29
C GLN A 309 6.51 -15.67 -1.04
N PRO A 310 7.65 -16.18 -0.54
CA PRO A 310 8.93 -16.08 -1.23
C PRO A 310 8.84 -16.59 -2.69
N GLY A 311 9.50 -15.89 -3.61
CA GLY A 311 9.49 -16.29 -5.02
C GLY A 311 8.20 -16.00 -5.79
N ASN A 312 7.19 -15.36 -5.19
CA ASN A 312 5.95 -15.00 -5.88
C ASN A 312 5.76 -13.48 -6.06
N PRO A 313 6.27 -12.87 -7.15
CA PRO A 313 6.09 -11.45 -7.42
C PRO A 313 4.63 -11.02 -7.66
N GLN A 314 3.67 -11.94 -7.84
CA GLN A 314 2.28 -11.56 -8.04
C GLN A 314 1.58 -11.23 -6.72
N ASN A 315 1.83 -12.02 -5.67
CA ASN A 315 1.14 -11.90 -4.38
C ASN A 315 2.00 -11.27 -3.28
N SER A 316 3.30 -11.15 -3.52
CA SER A 316 4.28 -10.75 -2.52
C SER A 316 5.00 -9.48 -2.91
N TYR A 317 5.46 -8.78 -1.88
CA TYR A 317 6.26 -7.56 -1.98
C TYR A 317 7.57 -7.76 -1.23
N PHE A 318 8.61 -7.00 -1.59
CA PHE A 318 9.85 -7.04 -0.84
C PHE A 318 9.59 -6.65 0.61
N LEU A 319 10.17 -7.41 1.55
CA LEU A 319 10.19 -7.07 2.96
C LEU A 319 10.83 -5.68 3.11
N ILE A 320 10.08 -4.77 3.71
CA ILE A 320 10.55 -3.46 4.14
C ILE A 320 10.53 -3.48 5.66
N GLN A 321 11.70 -3.40 6.28
CA GLN A 321 11.80 -3.18 7.71
C GLN A 321 12.19 -1.71 7.95
N PRO A 322 11.30 -0.89 8.52
CA PRO A 322 11.62 0.50 8.81
C PRO A 322 12.72 0.59 9.86
N ARG A 323 13.58 1.61 9.73
CA ARG A 323 14.61 1.97 10.71
C ARG A 323 14.02 2.60 11.97
N ASP A 324 12.95 3.32 11.76
CA ASP A 324 12.28 4.12 12.77
C ASP A 324 11.48 3.24 13.73
N LYS A 325 11.79 3.36 15.03
CA LYS A 325 11.13 2.58 16.09
C LYS A 325 9.70 3.08 16.31
N PRO A 326 8.78 2.18 16.72
CA PRO A 326 7.42 2.58 17.10
C PRO A 326 7.46 3.53 18.30
N LEU A 327 6.77 4.67 18.17
CA LEU A 327 6.74 5.69 19.21
C LEU A 327 5.83 5.27 20.37
N ALA A 328 6.28 5.48 21.61
CA ALA A 328 5.53 5.14 22.83
C ALA A 328 4.12 5.76 22.86
N PHE A 329 3.98 6.97 22.32
CA PHE A 329 2.69 7.67 22.23
C PHE A 329 1.61 6.84 21.52
N GLN A 330 1.96 6.07 20.48
CA GLN A 330 1.01 5.26 19.70
C GLN A 330 0.30 4.21 20.57
N HIS A 331 0.95 3.73 21.63
CA HIS A 331 0.41 2.72 22.53
C HIS A 331 -0.50 3.30 23.62
N THR A 332 -0.52 4.62 23.79
CA THR A 332 -1.41 5.31 24.74
C THR A 332 -2.88 5.27 24.28
N LYS A 333 -3.82 5.53 25.21
CA LYS A 333 -5.25 5.66 24.84
C LYS A 333 -5.48 6.78 23.83
N CYS A 334 -4.77 7.91 23.96
CA CYS A 334 -4.88 9.04 23.04
C CYS A 334 -4.30 8.66 21.66
N GLY A 335 -3.12 8.04 21.63
CA GLY A 335 -2.49 7.55 20.40
C GLY A 335 -3.36 6.57 19.62
N LYS A 336 -3.98 5.59 20.29
CA LYS A 336 -4.91 4.66 19.64
C LYS A 336 -6.08 5.37 18.96
N LYS A 337 -6.62 6.42 19.57
CA LYS A 337 -7.69 7.23 18.96
C LYS A 337 -7.19 8.07 17.79
N LEU A 338 -6.02 8.68 17.91
CA LEU A 338 -5.37 9.37 16.80
C LEU A 338 -5.21 8.43 15.60
N MET A 339 -4.71 7.22 15.82
CA MET A 339 -4.54 6.23 14.75
C MET A 339 -5.88 5.85 14.09
N CYS A 340 -6.99 5.73 14.85
CA CYS A 340 -8.31 5.47 14.28
C CYS A 340 -8.77 6.58 13.32
N VAL A 341 -8.44 7.83 13.64
CA VAL A 341 -8.79 9.02 12.84
C VAL A 341 -7.81 9.26 11.69
N ARG A 342 -6.54 8.88 11.87
CA ARG A 342 -5.47 9.06 10.89
C ARG A 342 -5.45 7.98 9.80
N LEU A 343 -5.88 6.75 10.12
CA LEU A 343 -5.86 5.60 9.20
C LEU A 343 -6.73 5.81 7.94
N PRO A 344 -7.98 6.34 8.00
CA PRO A 344 -8.76 6.62 6.81
C PRO A 344 -8.07 7.63 5.87
N ILE A 345 -7.44 8.66 6.43
CA ILE A 345 -6.66 9.67 5.68
C ILE A 345 -5.47 9.01 4.98
N HIS A 346 -4.69 8.22 5.71
CA HIS A 346 -3.51 7.54 5.19
C HIS A 346 -3.88 6.56 4.07
N THR A 347 -4.93 5.77 4.28
CA THR A 347 -5.47 4.84 3.28
C THR A 347 -5.91 5.56 2.01
N ALA A 348 -6.56 6.72 2.16
CA ALA A 348 -6.98 7.52 1.02
C ALA A 348 -5.79 8.12 0.25
N LEU A 349 -4.77 8.62 0.97
CA LEU A 349 -3.53 9.12 0.37
C LEU A 349 -2.83 8.02 -0.45
N GLN A 350 -2.68 6.82 0.10
CA GLN A 350 -2.09 5.69 -0.62
C GLN A 350 -2.88 5.32 -1.89
N LYS A 351 -4.22 5.38 -1.85
CA LYS A 351 -5.08 5.16 -3.03
C LYS A 351 -4.87 6.25 -4.09
N LEU A 352 -4.73 7.51 -3.68
CA LEU A 352 -4.43 8.63 -4.60
C LEU A 352 -3.06 8.49 -5.25
N LEU A 353 -2.06 8.04 -4.48
CA LEU A 353 -0.71 7.72 -4.96
C LEU A 353 -0.61 6.38 -5.69
N ARG A 354 -1.74 5.66 -5.83
CA ARG A 354 -1.86 4.38 -6.56
C ARG A 354 -0.95 3.26 -6.02
N PHE A 355 -0.73 3.24 -4.70
CA PHE A 355 0.03 2.18 -4.08
C PHE A 355 -0.70 0.84 -4.24
N GLU A 356 0.04 -0.21 -4.61
CA GLU A 356 -0.54 -1.56 -4.78
C GLU A 356 -0.92 -2.20 -3.44
N ARG A 357 -0.20 -1.86 -2.37
CA ARG A 357 -0.45 -2.27 -0.99
C ARG A 357 -0.81 -1.06 -0.15
N LEU A 358 -1.88 -1.21 0.63
CA LEU A 358 -2.25 -0.27 1.68
C LEU A 358 -1.51 -0.70 2.95
N GLU A 359 -0.51 0.06 3.35
CA GLU A 359 0.19 -0.15 4.61
C GLU A 359 -0.61 0.49 5.74
N GLU A 360 -0.82 -0.25 6.82
CA GLU A 360 -1.52 0.24 8.01
C GLU A 360 -0.59 1.03 8.95
N GLN A 361 0.73 0.92 8.75
CA GLN A 361 1.74 1.64 9.51
C GLN A 361 1.84 3.08 9.02
N ILE A 362 1.35 4.02 9.82
CA ILE A 362 1.25 5.43 9.41
C ILE A 362 2.58 6.18 9.61
N LEU A 363 3.20 6.02 10.78
CA LEU A 363 4.39 6.79 11.21
C LEU A 363 5.69 5.98 11.23
N ASN A 364 5.59 4.66 11.04
CA ASN A 364 6.73 3.73 11.06
C ASN A 364 7.04 3.31 9.62
N VAL A 365 7.25 4.28 8.75
CA VAL A 365 7.65 4.11 7.35
C VAL A 365 8.88 4.97 7.16
N ASN A 366 9.90 4.42 6.50
CA ASN A 366 11.10 5.20 6.17
C ASN A 366 10.70 6.46 5.40
N THR A 367 11.11 7.62 5.89
CA THR A 367 10.70 8.94 5.39
C THR A 367 10.93 9.10 3.88
N GLU A 368 12.04 8.57 3.35
CA GLU A 368 12.39 8.64 1.92
C GLU A 368 11.46 7.82 1.01
N ARG A 369 10.59 6.98 1.58
CA ARG A 369 9.67 6.09 0.85
C ARG A 369 8.19 6.44 1.02
N THR A 370 7.89 7.56 1.67
CA THR A 370 6.49 7.96 1.93
C THR A 370 5.64 8.09 0.67
N ALA A 371 6.26 8.40 -0.47
CA ALA A 371 5.60 8.58 -1.76
C ALA A 371 5.91 7.49 -2.80
N THR A 372 6.78 6.51 -2.49
CA THR A 372 7.21 5.46 -3.42
C THR A 372 6.91 4.07 -2.86
N SER A 373 6.27 3.21 -3.65
CA SER A 373 5.84 1.88 -3.20
C SER A 373 6.60 0.74 -3.88
N GLY A 374 7.03 -0.24 -3.07
CA GLY A 374 7.12 -1.65 -3.46
C GLY A 374 8.35 -2.14 -4.23
N SER A 375 9.24 -1.27 -4.73
CA SER A 375 10.47 -1.71 -5.39
C SER A 375 11.61 -1.95 -4.40
N TYR A 376 12.49 -2.92 -4.72
CA TYR A 376 13.77 -3.06 -4.06
C TYR A 376 14.64 -1.81 -4.30
N SER A 377 15.32 -1.32 -3.26
CA SER A 377 16.09 -0.08 -3.25
C SER A 377 17.11 -0.14 -2.10
N LEU A 378 17.99 0.85 -1.95
CA LEU A 378 18.93 0.85 -0.82
C LEU A 378 18.16 1.02 0.51
N SER A 379 18.72 0.47 1.58
CA SER A 379 18.15 0.51 2.93
C SER A 379 16.79 -0.18 3.09
N GLN A 380 16.61 -1.39 2.53
CA GLN A 380 15.38 -2.20 2.70
C GLN A 380 15.15 -2.69 4.12
N VAL A 381 16.23 -3.06 4.80
CA VAL A 381 16.17 -3.61 6.15
C VAL A 381 16.95 -2.71 7.12
N SER A 382 16.41 -2.55 8.33
CA SER A 382 17.05 -1.78 9.41
C SER A 382 18.25 -2.52 10.01
N LEU A 383 19.07 -1.81 10.78
CA LEU A 383 20.17 -2.41 11.54
C LEU A 383 19.66 -3.43 12.57
N GLU A 384 18.51 -3.17 13.21
CA GLU A 384 17.89 -4.11 14.15
C GLU A 384 17.62 -5.49 13.50
N TYR A 385 17.10 -5.49 12.27
CA TYR A 385 16.89 -6.72 11.51
C TYR A 385 18.22 -7.42 11.18
N LEU A 386 19.24 -6.66 10.77
CA LEU A 386 20.55 -7.22 10.43
C LEU A 386 21.27 -7.79 11.65
N ASN A 387 21.14 -7.14 12.81
CA ASN A 387 21.71 -7.63 14.07
C ASN A 387 21.04 -8.92 14.52
N ALA A 388 19.71 -9.03 14.34
CA ALA A 388 18.99 -10.27 14.56
C ALA A 388 19.48 -11.37 13.61
N ALA A 389 19.64 -11.04 12.33
CA ALA A 389 20.12 -11.97 11.32
C ALA A 389 21.57 -12.42 11.56
N ALA A 390 22.44 -11.54 12.05
CA ALA A 390 23.84 -11.84 12.35
C ALA A 390 24.05 -12.60 13.67
N GLY A 391 22.98 -12.82 14.45
CA GLY A 391 23.05 -13.47 15.77
C GLY A 391 23.72 -12.61 16.84
N LEU A 392 23.68 -11.27 16.69
CA LEU A 392 24.29 -10.31 17.62
C LEU A 392 23.35 -9.89 18.75
N ILE A 393 22.06 -10.23 18.66
CA ILE A 393 21.07 -9.99 19.69
C ILE A 393 21.02 -11.24 20.57
N GLU A 394 21.38 -11.13 21.84
CA GLU A 394 21.12 -12.19 22.82
C GLU A 394 19.61 -12.37 22.95
N ASP A 395 19.13 -13.62 22.90
CA ASP A 395 17.74 -13.95 23.17
C ASP A 395 17.38 -13.44 24.57
N ASN A 396 16.79 -12.25 24.68
CA ASN A 396 16.29 -11.73 25.94
C ASN A 396 15.17 -12.69 26.41
N GLU A 397 15.51 -13.59 27.34
CA GLU A 397 14.56 -14.47 28.05
C GLU A 397 13.55 -13.70 28.93
N ASP A 398 13.59 -12.36 28.96
CA ASP A 398 12.71 -11.51 29.78
C ASP A 398 11.40 -11.06 29.07
N LEU A 399 10.71 -11.99 28.40
CA LEU A 399 9.34 -11.78 27.88
C LEU A 399 8.24 -12.36 28.78
N ASP A 400 8.57 -12.84 29.98
CA ASP A 400 7.59 -13.26 31.00
C ASP A 400 7.62 -12.32 32.22
N GLY A 401 6.90 -11.20 32.13
CA GLY A 401 6.91 -10.22 33.21
C GLY A 401 5.87 -9.11 33.20
N SER A 402 4.73 -9.23 32.50
CA SER A 402 3.45 -8.53 32.78
C SER A 402 2.50 -8.55 31.58
N ALA A 403 2.18 -9.74 31.07
CA ALA A 403 1.03 -9.89 30.17
C ALA A 403 -0.26 -9.73 30.98
N SER A 404 -0.78 -8.50 31.08
CA SER A 404 -2.19 -8.30 31.41
C SER A 404 -3.02 -8.92 30.30
N SER A 405 -3.67 -10.03 30.62
CA SER A 405 -4.52 -10.83 29.74
C SER A 405 -5.69 -10.00 29.22
N ASN A 406 -5.53 -9.40 28.02
CA ASN A 406 -6.59 -8.99 27.08
C ASN A 406 -6.04 -8.23 25.85
N SER A 407 -4.90 -8.63 25.28
CA SER A 407 -4.49 -8.20 23.94
C SER A 407 -4.88 -9.27 22.91
N SER A 408 -5.69 -8.88 21.94
CA SER A 408 -6.00 -9.64 20.72
C SER A 408 -4.72 -10.04 19.96
N PRO A 409 -4.72 -11.13 19.18
CA PRO A 409 -3.54 -11.70 18.52
C PRO A 409 -2.93 -10.86 17.37
N LEU A 410 -3.28 -9.57 17.23
CA LEU A 410 -2.77 -8.68 16.18
C LEU A 410 -1.63 -7.74 16.64
N SER A 411 -1.21 -7.77 17.91
CA SER A 411 -0.25 -6.78 18.44
C SER A 411 1.16 -7.31 18.74
N THR A 412 1.58 -8.43 18.16
CA THR A 412 2.87 -9.10 18.46
C THR A 412 3.92 -9.09 17.33
N SER A 413 3.76 -8.30 16.26
CA SER A 413 4.63 -8.43 15.06
C SER A 413 5.32 -7.13 14.60
N VAL A 414 5.71 -6.24 15.51
CA VAL A 414 6.36 -4.97 15.12
C VAL A 414 7.78 -4.93 15.66
N GLY A 415 8.77 -5.15 14.80
CA GLY A 415 10.19 -5.08 15.13
C GLY A 415 11.06 -5.83 14.12
N GLY A 416 12.35 -5.48 14.03
CA GLY A 416 13.29 -6.11 13.09
C GLY A 416 13.42 -7.61 13.30
N ILE A 417 13.40 -8.05 14.56
CA ILE A 417 13.49 -9.46 14.97
C ILE A 417 12.29 -10.27 14.45
N ALA A 418 11.06 -9.76 14.65
CA ALA A 418 9.84 -10.45 14.23
C ALA A 418 9.77 -10.58 12.69
N SER A 419 10.20 -9.53 11.97
CA SER A 419 10.28 -9.54 10.50
C SER A 419 11.29 -10.58 9.98
N PHE A 420 12.45 -10.70 10.63
CA PHE A 420 13.44 -11.74 10.32
C PHE A 420 12.88 -13.15 10.58
N GLN A 421 12.30 -13.40 11.76
CA GLN A 421 11.70 -14.68 12.11
C GLN A 421 10.58 -15.08 11.14
N LEU A 422 9.74 -14.12 10.73
CA LEU A 422 8.68 -14.37 9.75
C LEU A 422 9.25 -14.82 8.40
N ARG A 423 10.33 -14.18 7.93
CA ARG A 423 11.02 -14.58 6.70
C ARG A 423 11.56 -16.01 6.83
N GLU A 424 12.27 -16.32 7.92
CA GLU A 424 12.86 -17.64 8.14
C GLU A 424 11.79 -18.74 8.23
N GLN A 425 10.65 -18.46 8.87
CA GLN A 425 9.50 -19.37 8.88
C GLN A 425 8.97 -19.64 7.46
N CYS A 426 8.82 -18.60 6.64
CA CYS A 426 8.37 -18.75 5.25
C CYS A 426 9.35 -19.58 4.41
N LEU A 427 10.66 -19.37 4.58
CA LEU A 427 11.69 -20.12 3.85
C LEU A 427 11.76 -21.58 4.29
N THR A 428 11.69 -21.83 5.59
CA THR A 428 11.66 -23.18 6.18
C THR A 428 10.44 -23.96 5.72
N ALA A 429 9.26 -23.30 5.63
CA ALA A 429 8.05 -23.92 5.11
C ALA A 429 8.19 -24.37 3.64
N MET A 430 9.03 -23.70 2.85
CA MET A 430 9.36 -24.10 1.48
C MET A 430 10.56 -25.07 1.39
N GLY A 431 11.25 -25.30 2.51
CA GLY A 431 12.43 -26.16 2.62
C GLY A 431 13.64 -25.65 1.83
N LEU A 432 13.76 -24.34 1.63
CA LEU A 432 14.86 -23.71 0.90
C LEU A 432 16.03 -23.40 1.83
N ASP A 433 17.22 -23.77 1.38
CA ASP A 433 18.47 -23.46 2.07
C ASP A 433 19.22 -22.35 1.31
N ILE A 434 19.17 -21.13 1.84
CA ILE A 434 19.85 -19.96 1.29
C ILE A 434 21.30 -19.90 1.76
N HIS A 435 21.62 -20.52 2.90
CA HIS A 435 22.95 -20.45 3.51
C HIS A 435 24.00 -21.07 2.58
N SER A 436 23.73 -22.24 2.02
CA SER A 436 24.60 -22.88 1.04
C SER A 436 24.79 -22.07 -0.24
N CYS A 437 23.73 -21.37 -0.70
CA CYS A 437 23.79 -20.49 -1.87
C CYS A 437 24.69 -19.28 -1.60
N LEU A 438 24.57 -18.66 -0.42
CA LEU A 438 25.39 -17.53 0.00
C LEU A 438 26.84 -17.94 0.15
N HIS A 439 27.14 -19.03 0.86
CA HIS A 439 28.51 -19.52 1.04
C HIS A 439 29.22 -19.71 -0.31
N PHE A 440 28.56 -20.41 -1.25
CA PHE A 440 29.13 -20.62 -2.59
C PHE A 440 29.42 -19.31 -3.33
N LEU A 441 28.51 -18.33 -3.28
CA LEU A 441 28.71 -17.05 -3.96
C LEU A 441 29.79 -16.21 -3.32
N LEU A 442 29.87 -16.17 -1.99
CA LEU A 442 30.91 -15.42 -1.29
C LEU A 442 32.29 -16.01 -1.56
N ASP A 443 32.42 -17.34 -1.67
CA ASP A 443 33.66 -18.00 -2.09
C ASP A 443 34.06 -17.60 -3.53
N LEU A 444 33.09 -17.62 -4.46
CA LEU A 444 33.33 -17.22 -5.85
C LEU A 444 33.72 -15.73 -5.95
N TYR A 445 32.99 -14.86 -5.25
CA TYR A 445 33.28 -13.43 -5.22
C TYR A 445 34.60 -13.12 -4.52
N SER A 446 35.00 -13.89 -3.51
CA SER A 446 36.32 -13.79 -2.88
C SER A 446 37.43 -13.97 -3.91
N GLN A 447 37.26 -14.90 -4.86
CA GLN A 447 38.24 -15.12 -5.91
C GLN A 447 38.30 -13.96 -6.90
N TRP A 448 37.18 -13.32 -7.22
CA TRP A 448 37.16 -12.18 -8.16
C TRP A 448 37.54 -10.84 -7.55
N LEU A 449 37.28 -10.66 -6.25
CA LEU A 449 37.61 -9.47 -5.46
C LEU A 449 38.97 -9.58 -4.76
N SER A 450 39.65 -10.72 -4.87
CA SER A 450 40.94 -10.94 -4.20
C SER A 450 41.98 -9.91 -4.66
N PRO A 451 42.92 -9.51 -3.79
CA PRO A 451 43.92 -8.51 -4.14
C PRO A 451 44.83 -8.90 -5.31
N GLN A 452 44.97 -10.22 -5.58
CA GLN A 452 45.82 -10.74 -6.66
C GLN A 452 45.12 -10.70 -8.02
N THR A 453 43.80 -10.92 -8.04
CA THR A 453 42.98 -11.04 -9.25
C THR A 453 42.21 -9.77 -9.58
N CYS A 454 41.87 -8.95 -8.57
CA CYS A 454 41.13 -7.70 -8.72
C CYS A 454 41.69 -6.77 -9.81
N PRO A 455 43.03 -6.60 -9.99
CA PRO A 455 43.57 -5.78 -11.07
C PRO A 455 43.30 -6.32 -12.48
N TYR A 456 43.05 -7.63 -12.60
CA TYR A 456 42.84 -8.33 -13.87
C TYR A 456 41.35 -8.58 -14.16
N THR A 457 40.50 -8.58 -13.13
CA THR A 457 39.05 -8.70 -13.28
C THR A 457 38.50 -7.53 -14.11
N PRO A 458 37.71 -7.79 -15.17
CA PRO A 458 37.10 -6.73 -15.97
C PRO A 458 36.25 -5.80 -15.11
N LEU A 459 36.40 -4.48 -15.30
CA LEU A 459 35.72 -3.47 -14.47
C LEU A 459 34.19 -3.68 -14.42
N THR A 460 33.56 -3.99 -15.56
CA THR A 460 32.11 -4.22 -15.60
C THR A 460 31.66 -5.41 -14.75
N LEU A 461 32.48 -6.44 -14.63
CA LEU A 461 32.19 -7.59 -13.77
C LEU A 461 32.43 -7.21 -12.31
N LEU A 462 33.55 -6.53 -12.04
CA LEU A 462 33.89 -6.04 -10.71
C LEU A 462 32.77 -5.17 -10.11
N THR A 463 32.26 -4.19 -10.85
CA THR A 463 31.17 -3.32 -10.41
C THR A 463 29.88 -4.11 -10.12
N GLU A 464 29.53 -5.08 -10.97
CA GLU A 464 28.30 -5.86 -10.80
C GLU A 464 28.39 -6.86 -9.63
N VAL A 465 29.57 -7.42 -9.37
CA VAL A 465 29.84 -8.26 -8.21
C VAL A 465 29.73 -7.43 -6.92
N THR A 466 30.38 -6.25 -6.88
CA THR A 466 30.26 -5.34 -5.72
C THR A 466 28.80 -4.94 -5.47
N LYS A 467 28.06 -4.62 -6.53
CA LYS A 467 26.62 -4.32 -6.45
C LYS A 467 25.81 -5.53 -5.94
N SER A 468 26.14 -6.73 -6.41
CA SER A 468 25.50 -7.98 -5.98
C SER A 468 25.70 -8.20 -4.48
N VAL A 469 26.94 -8.11 -3.98
CA VAL A 469 27.27 -8.24 -2.55
C VAL A 469 26.48 -7.24 -1.71
N VAL A 470 26.44 -5.97 -2.14
CA VAL A 470 25.66 -4.93 -1.45
C VAL A 470 24.19 -5.30 -1.33
N ALA A 471 23.55 -5.77 -2.42
CA ALA A 471 22.15 -6.14 -2.36
C ALA A 471 21.91 -7.42 -1.53
N LEU A 472 22.79 -8.41 -1.65
CA LEU A 472 22.70 -9.68 -0.92
C LEU A 472 23.04 -9.54 0.57
N SER A 473 23.67 -8.45 0.99
CA SER A 473 23.89 -8.18 2.42
C SER A 473 22.60 -8.01 3.23
N ASP A 474 21.43 -7.86 2.59
CA ASP A 474 20.12 -7.89 3.26
C ASP A 474 19.66 -9.31 3.65
N ILE A 475 20.29 -10.35 3.08
CA ILE A 475 19.95 -11.76 3.31
C ILE A 475 21.06 -12.54 4.03
N PHE A 476 22.14 -11.87 4.44
CA PHE A 476 23.19 -12.47 5.27
C PHE A 476 22.61 -13.00 6.59
N MET A 477 23.19 -14.10 7.07
CA MET A 477 22.69 -14.87 8.21
C MET A 477 23.75 -15.07 9.29
N GLU A 478 24.96 -14.57 9.10
CA GLU A 478 26.06 -14.72 10.04
C GLU A 478 26.90 -13.45 10.11
N LYS A 479 27.45 -13.17 11.29
CA LYS A 479 28.41 -12.09 11.51
C LYS A 479 29.64 -12.18 10.59
N THR A 480 30.16 -13.40 10.37
CA THR A 480 31.34 -13.69 9.53
C THR A 480 31.20 -13.17 8.11
N GLN A 481 29.98 -13.15 7.57
CA GLN A 481 29.68 -12.65 6.22
C GLN A 481 29.85 -11.13 6.14
N PHE A 482 29.50 -10.40 7.21
CA PHE A 482 29.72 -8.97 7.30
C PHE A 482 31.19 -8.63 7.55
N GLU A 483 31.92 -9.42 8.35
CA GLU A 483 33.37 -9.29 8.53
C GLU A 483 34.10 -9.44 7.19
N TRP A 484 33.77 -10.50 6.44
CA TRP A 484 34.27 -10.72 5.09
C TRP A 484 33.98 -9.55 4.14
N MET A 485 32.74 -9.03 4.17
CA MET A 485 32.32 -7.94 3.29
C MET A 485 33.13 -6.67 3.58
N LEU A 486 33.33 -6.34 4.85
CA LEU A 486 34.08 -5.17 5.28
C LEU A 486 35.55 -5.26 4.85
N ASP A 487 36.21 -6.37 5.17
CA ASP A 487 37.63 -6.60 4.84
C ASP A 487 37.87 -6.58 3.33
N THR A 488 37.02 -7.28 2.58
CA THR A 488 37.14 -7.36 1.12
C THR A 488 36.92 -5.98 0.47
N PHE A 489 35.92 -5.22 0.90
CA PHE A 489 35.64 -3.92 0.30
C PHE A 489 36.69 -2.86 0.64
N LEU A 490 37.24 -2.88 1.86
CA LEU A 490 38.36 -2.00 2.23
C LEU A 490 39.61 -2.31 1.39
N GLU A 491 39.87 -3.58 1.10
CA GLU A 491 40.99 -3.99 0.27
C GLU A 491 40.78 -3.60 -1.21
N VAL A 492 39.59 -3.81 -1.76
CA VAL A 492 39.24 -3.37 -3.12
C VAL A 492 39.36 -1.85 -3.24
N GLN A 493 38.91 -1.10 -2.24
CA GLN A 493 39.04 0.36 -2.21
C GLN A 493 40.50 0.83 -2.15
N ARG A 494 41.40 0.03 -1.55
CA ARG A 494 42.83 0.32 -1.47
C ARG A 494 43.55 0.10 -2.80
N ILE A 495 43.12 -0.92 -3.56
CA ILE A 495 43.77 -1.35 -4.80
C ILE A 495 43.21 -0.61 -6.03
N HIS A 496 41.88 -0.43 -6.09
CA HIS A 496 41.20 0.16 -7.23
C HIS A 496 41.33 1.69 -7.23
N PRO A 497 41.51 2.35 -8.40
CA PRO A 497 41.62 3.81 -8.46
C PRO A 497 40.38 4.53 -7.93
N ALA A 498 40.61 5.59 -7.16
CA ALA A 498 39.55 6.43 -6.56
C ALA A 498 38.78 7.29 -7.58
N GLU A 499 39.24 7.38 -8.83
CA GLU A 499 38.58 8.12 -9.92
C GLU A 499 37.28 7.44 -10.40
N ASP A 500 37.13 6.14 -10.15
CA ASP A 500 35.96 5.38 -10.56
C ASP A 500 34.78 5.58 -9.59
N GLU A 501 33.97 6.59 -9.89
CA GLU A 501 32.82 6.94 -9.06
C GLU A 501 31.68 5.89 -9.13
N VAL A 502 31.65 5.01 -10.15
CA VAL A 502 30.56 4.03 -10.34
C VAL A 502 30.69 2.85 -9.39
N ILE A 503 31.89 2.31 -9.19
CA ILE A 503 32.11 1.27 -8.18
C ILE A 503 32.15 1.86 -6.77
N ALA A 504 32.67 3.08 -6.62
CA ALA A 504 32.77 3.76 -5.34
C ALA A 504 31.42 3.87 -4.62
N GLN A 505 30.33 4.16 -5.35
CA GLN A 505 28.99 4.26 -4.76
C GLN A 505 28.59 3.00 -3.98
N TYR A 506 28.93 1.81 -4.48
CA TYR A 506 28.59 0.53 -3.87
C TYR A 506 29.58 0.15 -2.77
N LEU A 507 30.88 0.41 -2.99
CA LEU A 507 31.91 0.17 -1.97
C LEU A 507 31.63 0.99 -0.71
N ILE A 508 31.39 2.30 -0.84
CA ILE A 508 31.15 3.20 0.30
C ILE A 508 29.92 2.74 1.07
N PHE A 509 28.79 2.53 0.39
CA PHE A 509 27.58 2.07 1.05
C PHE A 509 27.78 0.73 1.76
N GLY A 510 28.45 -0.22 1.11
CA GLY A 510 28.72 -1.53 1.66
C GLY A 510 29.64 -1.50 2.88
N ILE A 511 30.72 -0.71 2.84
CA ILE A 511 31.63 -0.52 3.98
C ILE A 511 30.87 0.09 5.15
N CYS A 512 30.08 1.14 4.91
CA CYS A 512 29.27 1.76 5.97
C CYS A 512 28.26 0.78 6.57
N LYS A 513 27.56 0.00 5.73
CA LYS A 513 26.57 -0.98 6.20
C LYS A 513 27.22 -2.10 7.01
N ALA A 514 28.33 -2.68 6.53
CA ALA A 514 29.02 -3.75 7.25
C ALA A 514 29.63 -3.25 8.57
N ALA A 515 30.25 -2.06 8.56
CA ALA A 515 30.77 -1.43 9.79
C ALA A 515 29.65 -1.15 10.80
N ALA A 516 28.47 -0.73 10.34
CA ALA A 516 27.32 -0.48 11.21
C ALA A 516 26.86 -1.74 11.96
N VAL A 517 26.83 -2.89 11.27
CA VAL A 517 26.44 -4.19 11.84
C VAL A 517 27.49 -4.72 12.82
N LEU A 518 28.78 -4.60 12.49
CA LEU A 518 29.85 -5.22 13.26
C LEU A 518 30.24 -4.47 14.55
N GLY A 519 29.97 -3.17 14.62
CA GLY A 519 30.65 -2.32 15.59
C GLY A 519 31.60 -1.34 14.90
N ILE A 520 31.48 -0.04 15.18
CA ILE A 520 32.46 0.93 14.69
C ILE A 520 33.64 0.94 15.65
N GLU A 521 34.75 0.32 15.25
CA GLU A 521 36.03 0.47 15.92
C GLU A 521 36.69 1.81 15.55
N GLN A 522 37.50 2.37 16.45
CA GLN A 522 38.09 3.70 16.30
C GLN A 522 38.99 3.83 15.04
N ASP A 523 39.74 2.77 14.71
CA ASP A 523 40.60 2.72 13.52
C ASP A 523 39.80 2.74 12.20
N ILE A 524 38.63 2.10 12.20
CA ILE A 524 37.72 2.04 11.06
C ILE A 524 36.98 3.38 10.94
N LEU A 525 36.60 3.99 12.06
CA LEU A 525 35.94 5.30 12.12
C LEU A 525 36.77 6.41 11.46
N ASP A 526 38.07 6.47 11.74
CA ASP A 526 38.96 7.47 11.13
C ASP A 526 39.09 7.31 9.61
N LYS A 527 39.07 6.06 9.12
CA LYS A 527 39.03 5.76 7.69
C LYS A 527 37.69 6.16 7.09
N LEU A 528 36.58 5.74 7.71
CA LEU A 528 35.22 6.07 7.29
C LEU A 528 35.01 7.58 7.18
N LYS A 529 35.46 8.36 8.16
CA LYS A 529 35.35 9.82 8.15
C LYS A 529 35.98 10.43 6.89
N LYS A 530 37.21 10.04 6.56
CA LYS A 530 37.91 10.52 5.35
C LYS A 530 37.17 10.11 4.07
N LEU A 531 36.67 8.87 4.02
CA LEU A 531 35.96 8.34 2.86
C LEU A 531 34.61 9.04 2.63
N LEU A 532 33.85 9.28 3.69
CA LEU A 532 32.58 9.99 3.65
C LEU A 532 32.77 11.46 3.22
N GLU A 533 33.78 12.15 3.76
CA GLU A 533 34.09 13.53 3.37
C GLU A 533 34.47 13.65 1.89
N LEU A 534 35.25 12.70 1.36
CA LEU A 534 35.62 12.67 -0.07
C LEU A 534 34.41 12.39 -0.96
N SER A 535 33.57 11.44 -0.57
CA SER A 535 32.42 10.99 -1.37
C SER A 535 31.25 11.97 -1.38
N LEU A 536 30.99 12.67 -0.28
CA LEU A 536 30.00 13.77 -0.25
C LEU A 536 30.42 14.95 -1.14
N ARG A 537 31.72 15.13 -1.38
CA ARG A 537 32.29 16.14 -2.29
C ARG A 537 32.39 15.69 -3.76
N SER A 538 32.03 14.45 -4.07
CA SER A 538 32.06 13.90 -5.44
C SER A 538 31.24 14.73 -6.43
N THR A 539 31.59 14.66 -7.71
CA THR A 539 30.78 15.25 -8.79
C THR A 539 29.60 14.37 -9.17
N TYR A 540 29.68 13.07 -8.91
CA TYR A 540 28.66 12.10 -9.29
C TYR A 540 27.60 11.92 -8.19
N LEU A 541 26.36 12.24 -8.54
CA LEU A 541 25.23 12.27 -7.60
C LEU A 541 24.88 10.91 -6.98
N PRO A 542 24.89 9.78 -7.72
CA PRO A 542 24.64 8.46 -7.12
C PRO A 542 25.63 8.07 -6.01
N THR A 543 26.89 8.52 -6.09
CA THR A 543 27.86 8.36 -5.00
C THR A 543 27.41 9.10 -3.75
N LYS A 544 26.92 10.34 -3.89
CA LYS A 544 26.36 11.10 -2.76
C LYS A 544 25.15 10.41 -2.15
N ILE A 545 24.21 9.94 -2.97
CA ILE A 545 23.01 9.23 -2.51
C ILE A 545 23.40 7.98 -1.72
N SER A 546 24.29 7.16 -2.28
CA SER A 546 24.76 5.92 -1.63
C SER A 546 25.51 6.21 -0.32
N THR A 547 26.27 7.31 -0.29
CA THR A 547 26.96 7.78 0.92
C THR A 547 25.99 8.20 2.00
N LEU A 548 24.90 8.91 1.66
CA LEU A 548 23.86 9.30 2.62
C LEU A 548 23.10 8.08 3.18
N HIS A 549 22.81 7.09 2.33
CA HIS A 549 22.25 5.82 2.79
C HIS A 549 23.22 5.06 3.73
N GLY A 550 24.52 5.10 3.46
CA GLY A 550 25.55 4.53 4.33
C GLY A 550 25.65 5.28 5.67
N LEU A 551 25.58 6.61 5.63
CA LEU A 551 25.55 7.46 6.81
C LEU A 551 24.34 7.16 7.70
N LEU A 552 23.16 6.90 7.13
CA LEU A 552 21.98 6.48 7.91
C LEU A 552 22.25 5.21 8.73
N TYR A 553 22.91 4.20 8.16
CA TYR A 553 23.23 2.98 8.90
C TYR A 553 24.23 3.25 10.04
N LEU A 554 25.23 4.10 9.81
CA LEU A 554 26.19 4.49 10.85
C LEU A 554 25.51 5.30 11.97
N LEU A 555 24.57 6.18 11.62
CA LEU A 555 23.76 6.92 12.59
C LEU A 555 22.80 6.00 13.37
N GLU A 556 22.30 4.93 12.75
CA GLU A 556 21.44 3.95 13.44
C GLU A 556 22.17 3.23 14.59
N GLN A 557 23.47 3.01 14.41
CA GLN A 557 24.33 2.45 15.44
C GLN A 557 24.77 3.47 16.50
N GLY A 558 25.04 4.71 16.09
CA GLY A 558 25.75 5.73 16.88
C GLY A 558 25.03 6.30 18.11
N GLY A 559 23.94 5.71 18.59
CA GLY A 559 23.16 6.21 19.74
C GLY A 559 23.75 5.83 21.10
N GLY A 560 24.94 6.35 21.44
CA GLY A 560 25.57 6.21 22.76
C GLY A 560 25.86 7.56 23.42
N ASP A 561 26.26 7.55 24.70
CA ASP A 561 26.52 8.77 25.50
C ASP A 561 27.72 9.64 25.02
N GLU A 562 28.47 9.19 23.99
CA GLU A 562 29.61 9.92 23.43
C GLU A 562 29.27 10.59 22.10
N SER A 563 29.69 11.85 21.93
CA SER A 563 29.47 12.64 20.70
C SER A 563 29.89 11.90 19.42
N PHE A 564 28.96 11.67 18.51
CA PHE A 564 29.20 10.90 17.30
C PHE A 564 30.09 11.68 16.31
N PRO A 565 31.32 11.21 16.00
CA PRO A 565 32.32 12.03 15.28
C PRO A 565 32.00 12.39 13.83
N LEU A 566 31.01 11.73 13.22
CA LEU A 566 30.53 11.99 11.85
C LEU A 566 29.38 13.00 11.79
N LEU A 567 28.78 13.34 12.94
CA LEU A 567 27.63 14.24 13.03
C LEU A 567 27.93 15.64 12.45
N PRO A 568 29.07 16.30 12.72
CA PRO A 568 29.37 17.63 12.15
C PRO A 568 29.49 17.62 10.63
N THR A 569 30.10 16.58 10.05
CA THR A 569 30.24 16.42 8.61
C THR A 569 28.87 16.27 7.94
N ALA A 570 27.95 15.53 8.58
CA ALA A 570 26.59 15.34 8.12
C ALA A 570 25.79 16.66 8.16
N THR A 571 25.80 17.37 9.29
CA THR A 571 25.00 18.60 9.48
C THR A 571 25.46 19.73 8.57
N GLU A 572 26.78 19.91 8.36
CA GLU A 572 27.32 20.92 7.43
C GLU A 572 26.86 20.64 5.99
N TYR A 573 26.91 19.37 5.56
CA TYR A 573 26.48 18.97 4.22
C TYR A 573 24.98 19.19 4.01
N ILE A 574 24.15 18.79 4.99
CA ILE A 574 22.70 18.96 4.96
C ILE A 574 22.32 20.45 4.85
N LEU A 575 22.89 21.30 5.71
CA LEU A 575 22.59 22.74 5.67
C LEU A 575 22.98 23.35 4.32
N LYS A 576 24.16 23.01 3.79
CA LYS A 576 24.62 23.53 2.49
C LYS A 576 23.70 23.16 1.32
N HIS A 577 23.15 21.94 1.32
CA HIS A 577 22.35 21.42 0.21
C HIS A 577 20.84 21.67 0.35
N LEU A 578 20.32 21.82 1.58
CA LEU A 578 18.92 22.18 1.80
C LEU A 578 18.66 23.70 1.74
N ASP A 579 19.64 24.53 2.18
CA ASP A 579 19.54 26.01 2.17
C ASP A 579 19.70 26.60 0.76
N ALA A 580 20.27 25.84 -0.18
CA ALA A 580 20.28 26.22 -1.58
C ALA A 580 18.84 26.31 -2.11
N ALA A 581 18.45 27.48 -2.64
CA ALA A 581 17.14 27.79 -3.20
C ALA A 581 16.66 26.85 -4.34
N ASP A 582 17.44 25.83 -4.68
CA ASP A 582 17.16 24.79 -5.66
C ASP A 582 16.44 23.55 -5.07
N SER A 583 16.42 23.37 -3.74
CA SER A 583 15.64 22.31 -3.05
C SER A 583 14.10 22.42 -3.24
N LEU A 584 13.66 23.56 -3.79
CA LEU A 584 12.28 23.97 -4.02
C LEU A 584 11.92 24.02 -5.52
N LYS A 585 12.72 23.42 -6.40
CA LYS A 585 12.39 23.34 -7.83
C LYS A 585 12.16 21.89 -8.26
N PRO A 586 11.06 21.59 -8.96
CA PRO A 586 10.68 20.23 -9.30
C PRO A 586 11.46 19.63 -10.48
N CYS A 587 12.48 20.31 -11.04
CA CYS A 587 12.94 20.00 -12.41
C CYS A 587 14.46 19.86 -12.64
N ASN A 588 15.34 20.17 -11.67
CA ASN A 588 16.81 20.14 -11.92
C ASN A 588 17.62 19.18 -11.02
N ASP A 589 17.15 18.86 -9.80
CA ASP A 589 17.83 17.94 -8.89
C ASP A 589 17.10 16.59 -8.85
N ASN A 590 17.85 15.48 -8.71
CA ASN A 590 17.22 14.17 -8.53
C ASN A 590 16.44 14.17 -7.22
N GLU A 591 15.12 13.92 -7.33
CA GLU A 591 14.19 13.83 -6.21
C GLU A 591 14.70 12.87 -5.12
N ASP A 592 15.28 11.74 -5.50
CA ASP A 592 15.86 10.75 -4.59
C ASP A 592 16.93 11.32 -3.64
N HIS A 593 17.76 12.27 -4.11
CA HIS A 593 18.79 12.91 -3.28
C HIS A 593 18.18 13.82 -2.22
N ILE A 594 17.12 14.56 -2.57
CA ILE A 594 16.40 15.42 -1.63
C ILE A 594 15.65 14.57 -0.59
N LEU A 595 15.02 13.46 -1.02
CA LEU A 595 14.29 12.56 -0.12
C LEU A 595 15.20 11.92 0.93
N ILE A 596 16.38 11.44 0.53
CA ILE A 596 17.34 10.85 1.49
C ILE A 596 17.97 11.91 2.40
N LEU A 597 18.19 13.14 1.91
CA LEU A 597 18.64 14.27 2.75
C LEU A 597 17.64 14.55 3.87
N TRP A 598 16.34 14.61 3.55
CA TRP A 598 15.29 14.78 4.56
C TRP A 598 15.23 13.61 5.55
N ALA A 599 15.44 12.38 5.08
CA ALA A 599 15.50 11.21 5.95
C ALA A 599 16.64 11.29 6.97
N VAL A 600 17.86 11.61 6.51
CA VAL A 600 19.01 11.85 7.41
C VAL A 600 18.72 12.98 8.39
N THR A 601 18.13 14.08 7.90
CA THR A 601 17.82 15.25 8.73
C THR A 601 16.87 14.91 9.86
N PHE A 602 15.73 14.27 9.57
CA PHE A 602 14.76 13.94 10.61
C PHE A 602 15.28 12.87 11.58
N TYR A 603 16.06 11.90 11.09
CA TYR A 603 16.68 10.90 11.95
C TYR A 603 17.66 11.53 12.96
N ILE A 604 18.47 12.50 12.51
CA ILE A 604 19.37 13.28 13.37
C ILE A 604 18.58 14.07 14.41
N MET A 605 17.54 14.80 13.97
CA MET A 605 16.70 15.59 14.89
C MET A 605 15.98 14.74 15.93
N GLU A 606 15.62 13.50 15.58
CA GLU A 606 14.94 12.59 16.50
C GLU A 606 15.87 12.03 17.57
N ASN A 607 17.02 11.48 17.15
CA ASN A 607 17.85 10.64 18.01
C ASN A 607 19.06 11.34 18.64
N PHE A 608 19.56 12.44 18.05
CA PHE A 608 20.83 13.09 18.46
C PHE A 608 20.61 14.47 19.12
N GLN A 609 19.49 14.66 19.82
CA GLN A 609 19.12 15.98 20.39
C GLN A 609 20.16 16.53 21.38
N GLU A 610 20.76 15.67 22.20
CA GLU A 610 21.70 16.09 23.26
C GLU A 610 23.11 16.41 22.72
N GLU A 611 23.47 15.83 21.57
CA GLU A 611 24.81 15.98 20.96
C GLU A 611 24.93 17.18 20.02
N ILE A 612 23.80 17.70 19.53
CA ILE A 612 23.77 18.88 18.67
C ILE A 612 24.04 20.12 19.54
N SER A 613 25.31 20.52 19.61
CA SER A 613 25.77 21.66 20.41
C SER A 613 25.26 23.03 19.94
N GLU A 614 24.59 23.10 18.78
CA GLU A 614 24.07 24.32 18.18
C GLU A 614 22.55 24.21 17.95
N GLU A 615 21.74 24.90 18.76
CA GLU A 615 20.31 25.13 18.48
C GLU A 615 20.08 25.71 17.07
N GLU A 616 21.12 26.26 16.44
CA GLU A 616 21.09 26.78 15.07
C GLU A 616 20.72 25.72 14.02
N PHE A 617 21.14 24.46 14.15
CA PHE A 617 20.83 23.43 13.14
C PHE A 617 19.32 23.17 13.09
N SER A 618 18.73 22.77 14.22
CA SER A 618 17.30 22.47 14.31
C SER A 618 16.44 23.69 13.94
N GLN A 619 16.83 24.90 14.36
CA GLN A 619 16.11 26.13 13.99
C GLN A 619 16.20 26.43 12.48
N LYS A 620 17.38 26.32 11.86
CA LYS A 620 17.54 26.53 10.41
C LYS A 620 16.75 25.49 9.61
N ILE A 621 16.84 24.22 9.96
CA ILE A 621 16.06 23.15 9.32
C ILE A 621 14.57 23.38 9.47
N TYR A 622 14.12 23.78 10.66
CA TYR A 622 12.72 24.12 10.88
C TYR A 622 12.25 25.28 9.98
N GLN A 623 13.07 26.33 9.79
CA GLN A 623 12.74 27.40 8.83
C GLN A 623 12.65 26.89 7.38
N ILE A 624 13.54 25.98 6.98
CA ILE A 624 13.47 25.36 5.65
C ILE A 624 12.19 24.53 5.51
N CYS A 625 11.81 23.76 6.54
CA CYS A 625 10.55 23.01 6.58
C CYS A 625 9.33 23.94 6.42
N LEU A 626 9.33 25.09 7.09
CA LEU A 626 8.28 26.10 6.95
C LEU A 626 8.19 26.64 5.52
N ASN A 627 9.33 26.86 4.86
CA ASN A 627 9.35 27.29 3.46
C ASN A 627 8.75 26.22 2.54
N VAL A 628 9.14 24.96 2.71
CA VAL A 628 8.57 23.83 1.91
C VAL A 628 7.06 23.73 2.12
N CYS A 629 6.58 23.82 3.37
CA CYS A 629 5.15 23.77 3.68
C CYS A 629 4.39 25.04 3.23
N GLY A 630 5.08 26.18 3.14
CA GLY A 630 4.54 27.50 2.82
C GLY A 630 4.51 27.86 1.33
N ASN A 631 5.29 27.17 0.49
CA ASN A 631 5.40 27.46 -0.95
C ASN A 631 4.27 26.88 -1.81
N SER A 632 3.99 27.48 -2.97
CA SER A 632 2.95 26.99 -3.88
C SER A 632 3.25 25.59 -4.42
N GLU A 633 2.19 24.89 -4.83
CA GLU A 633 2.24 23.50 -5.31
C GLU A 633 3.05 23.32 -6.61
N GLU A 634 3.27 24.40 -7.36
CA GLU A 634 4.10 24.41 -8.57
C GLU A 634 5.60 24.37 -8.24
N CYS A 635 6.00 24.74 -7.03
CA CYS A 635 7.40 24.77 -6.60
C CYS A 635 7.82 23.42 -5.98
N VAL A 636 6.95 22.77 -5.22
CA VAL A 636 7.33 21.60 -4.42
C VAL A 636 6.71 20.32 -4.99
N SER A 637 7.53 19.31 -5.26
CA SER A 637 7.01 17.98 -5.62
C SER A 637 6.17 17.38 -4.50
N SER A 638 5.13 16.64 -4.86
CA SER A 638 4.29 15.92 -3.90
C SER A 638 5.09 14.97 -3.00
N ALA A 639 6.13 14.31 -3.50
CA ALA A 639 6.92 13.38 -2.68
C ALA A 639 7.72 14.10 -1.59
N VAL A 640 8.35 15.23 -1.94
CA VAL A 640 9.10 16.06 -1.00
C VAL A 640 8.17 16.65 0.06
N TYR A 641 7.01 17.16 -0.35
CA TYR A 641 6.01 17.68 0.59
C TYR A 641 5.52 16.60 1.59
N LEU A 642 5.20 15.41 1.09
CA LEU A 642 4.77 14.28 1.93
C LEU A 642 5.87 13.83 2.89
N THR A 643 7.12 13.78 2.42
CA THR A 643 8.29 13.40 3.24
C THR A 643 8.53 14.39 4.37
N VAL A 644 8.53 15.69 4.06
CA VAL A 644 8.72 16.74 5.07
C VAL A 644 7.58 16.73 6.08
N LEU A 645 6.33 16.62 5.64
CA LEU A 645 5.20 16.64 6.55
C LEU A 645 5.14 15.37 7.42
N HIS A 646 5.50 14.22 6.88
CA HIS A 646 5.61 12.96 7.64
C HIS A 646 6.71 13.03 8.69
N GLY A 647 7.90 13.54 8.32
CA GLY A 647 8.98 13.76 9.28
C GLY A 647 8.63 14.75 10.39
N LEU A 648 7.98 15.87 10.06
CA LEU A 648 7.47 16.81 11.06
C LEU A 648 6.40 16.20 11.97
N GLU A 649 5.49 15.39 11.42
CA GLU A 649 4.49 14.66 12.19
C GLU A 649 5.16 13.67 13.15
N ARG A 650 6.23 13.01 12.71
CA ARG A 650 7.01 12.10 13.54
C ARG A 650 7.70 12.83 14.69
N LEU A 651 8.40 13.93 14.41
CA LEU A 651 9.04 14.78 15.44
C LEU A 651 8.02 15.35 16.45
N LEU A 652 6.82 15.68 15.98
CA LEU A 652 5.72 16.12 16.83
C LEU A 652 5.26 15.01 17.78
N VAL A 653 5.07 13.78 17.28
CA VAL A 653 4.65 12.63 18.09
C VAL A 653 5.74 12.17 19.04
N ALA A 654 7.01 12.37 18.67
CA ALA A 654 8.18 12.15 19.52
C ALA A 654 8.38 13.25 20.58
N GLU A 655 7.51 14.27 20.63
CA GLU A 655 7.55 15.39 21.59
C GLU A 655 8.80 16.28 21.52
N ILE A 656 9.41 16.38 20.33
CA ILE A 656 10.64 17.13 20.08
C ILE A 656 10.34 18.58 19.71
N LEU A 657 9.28 18.80 18.92
CA LEU A 657 8.86 20.12 18.51
C LEU A 657 8.30 20.91 19.71
N THR A 658 8.71 22.17 19.82
CA THR A 658 8.15 23.05 20.85
C THR A 658 6.71 23.44 20.52
N GLY A 659 5.91 23.77 21.53
CA GLY A 659 4.52 24.21 21.33
C GLY A 659 4.38 25.43 20.41
N LYS A 660 5.37 26.34 20.41
CA LYS A 660 5.41 27.51 19.52
C LYS A 660 5.61 27.10 18.05
N GLU A 661 6.52 26.18 17.80
CA GLU A 661 6.78 25.63 16.46
C GLU A 661 5.56 24.88 15.94
N ALA A 662 5.01 23.99 16.75
CA ALA A 662 3.78 23.27 16.41
C ALA A 662 2.63 24.22 16.06
N ASN A 663 2.47 25.34 16.79
CA ASN A 663 1.44 26.34 16.51
C ASN A 663 1.63 27.07 15.17
N VAL A 664 2.87 27.35 14.75
CA VAL A 664 3.15 27.97 13.45
C VAL A 664 2.85 26.99 12.31
N LEU A 665 3.32 25.73 12.43
CA LEU A 665 3.01 24.67 11.47
C LEU A 665 1.51 24.42 11.37
N LEU A 666 0.79 24.46 12.49
CA LEU A 666 -0.64 24.26 12.52
C LEU A 666 -1.39 25.37 11.76
N LYS A 667 -0.92 26.62 11.83
CA LYS A 667 -1.48 27.72 11.03
C LYS A 667 -1.25 27.50 9.52
N LEU A 668 -0.06 27.04 9.13
CA LEU A 668 0.26 26.73 7.72
C LEU A 668 -0.58 25.57 7.18
N THR A 669 -0.73 24.49 7.96
CA THR A 669 -1.52 23.32 7.55
C THR A 669 -3.00 23.65 7.41
N VAL A 670 -3.56 24.52 8.25
CA VAL A 670 -4.95 25.01 8.09
C VAL A 670 -5.13 25.76 6.75
N GLU A 671 -4.17 26.58 6.34
CA GLU A 671 -4.24 27.23 5.02
C GLU A 671 -4.11 26.23 3.86
N ARG A 672 -3.31 25.17 4.04
CA ARG A 672 -3.19 24.08 3.05
C ARG A 672 -4.44 23.23 2.93
N ILE A 673 -5.13 22.94 4.02
CA ILE A 673 -6.43 22.25 3.98
C ILE A 673 -7.43 23.11 3.19
N ARG A 674 -7.40 24.43 3.37
CA ARG A 674 -8.31 25.34 2.68
C ARG A 674 -8.06 25.42 1.17
N THR A 675 -6.80 25.50 0.75
CA THR A 675 -6.43 25.88 -0.63
C THR A 675 -5.78 24.76 -1.46
N GLY A 676 -5.24 23.72 -0.83
CA GLY A 676 -4.43 22.71 -1.49
C GLY A 676 -5.22 21.70 -2.34
N THR A 677 -4.49 21.05 -3.24
CA THR A 677 -4.86 19.82 -3.95
C THR A 677 -5.19 18.69 -2.98
N PRO A 678 -5.89 17.63 -3.43
CA PRO A 678 -6.28 16.53 -2.55
C PRO A 678 -5.12 15.88 -1.81
N VAL A 679 -3.95 15.71 -2.47
CA VAL A 679 -2.77 15.11 -1.82
C VAL A 679 -2.25 16.01 -0.70
N PHE A 680 -2.09 17.32 -0.96
CA PHE A 680 -1.57 18.28 0.01
C PHE A 680 -2.56 18.51 1.16
N SER A 681 -3.84 18.71 0.83
CA SER A 681 -4.93 18.90 1.80
C SER A 681 -5.07 17.72 2.76
N MET A 682 -5.06 16.50 2.22
CA MET A 682 -5.20 15.28 3.04
C MET A 682 -3.98 15.03 3.92
N ALA A 683 -2.77 15.28 3.42
CA ALA A 683 -1.57 15.19 4.22
C ALA A 683 -1.57 16.24 5.35
N ALA A 684 -1.90 17.50 5.03
CA ALA A 684 -2.05 18.59 6.00
C ALA A 684 -3.12 18.30 7.05
N LEU A 685 -4.25 17.69 6.66
CA LEU A 685 -5.29 17.24 7.58
C LEU A 685 -4.77 16.18 8.56
N GLY A 686 -3.95 15.25 8.07
CA GLY A 686 -3.28 14.25 8.90
C GLY A 686 -2.43 14.89 10.00
N PHE A 687 -1.55 15.81 9.63
CA PHE A 687 -0.72 16.57 10.58
C PHE A 687 -1.57 17.42 11.54
N PHE A 688 -2.59 18.12 11.03
CA PHE A 688 -3.53 18.91 11.82
C PHE A 688 -4.14 18.09 12.97
N LEU A 689 -4.61 16.87 12.66
CA LEU A 689 -5.19 15.97 13.66
C LEU A 689 -4.13 15.56 14.69
N SER A 690 -2.94 15.15 14.24
CA SER A 690 -1.84 14.78 15.13
C SER A 690 -1.47 15.92 16.10
N CYS A 691 -1.38 17.17 15.63
CA CYS A 691 -1.19 18.35 16.49
C CYS A 691 -2.27 18.50 17.56
N MET A 692 -3.55 18.33 17.19
CA MET A 692 -4.65 18.50 18.14
C MET A 692 -4.63 17.40 19.22
N TYR A 693 -4.41 16.14 18.84
CA TYR A 693 -4.40 15.00 19.78
C TYR A 693 -3.20 15.02 20.73
N ILE A 694 -2.01 15.31 20.22
CA ILE A 694 -0.80 15.44 21.06
C ILE A 694 -0.96 16.63 22.00
N GLY A 695 -1.41 17.76 21.44
CA GLY A 695 -1.72 18.97 22.17
C GLY A 695 -2.59 18.79 23.41
N LYS A 696 -3.66 18.00 23.25
CA LYS A 696 -4.58 17.63 24.33
C LYS A 696 -3.94 16.70 25.37
N SER A 697 -3.04 15.80 24.94
CA SER A 697 -2.42 14.80 25.81
C SER A 697 -1.30 15.38 26.67
N THR A 698 -0.47 16.25 26.10
CA THR A 698 0.74 16.78 26.73
C THR A 698 0.53 18.15 27.38
N ASN A 699 -0.70 18.69 27.37
CA ASN A 699 -1.00 20.07 27.77
C ASN A 699 -0.08 21.10 27.09
N MET A 700 0.41 20.81 25.88
CA MET A 700 1.35 21.65 25.13
C MET A 700 0.86 23.11 24.96
N TRP A 701 -0.44 23.32 25.08
CA TRP A 701 -1.15 24.58 24.86
C TRP A 701 -1.38 25.37 26.16
N SER A 702 -1.16 24.79 27.34
CA SER A 702 -1.34 25.50 28.62
C SER A 702 -0.11 26.33 29.04
N ASN A 703 1.04 26.15 28.38
CA ASN A 703 2.28 26.85 28.71
C ASN A 703 2.35 28.30 28.18
N GLU A 704 1.30 28.83 27.55
CA GLU A 704 1.27 30.20 27.02
C GLU A 704 0.83 31.28 28.05
N LEU A 705 0.46 30.93 29.30
CA LEU A 705 -0.15 31.90 30.23
C LEU A 705 0.46 32.08 31.63
N VAL A 706 1.65 31.54 31.93
CA VAL A 706 2.35 31.91 33.19
C VAL A 706 3.80 32.30 32.91
N PRO A 707 4.13 33.60 32.86
CA PRO A 707 5.49 34.05 33.13
C PRO A 707 5.78 33.80 34.62
N ASP A 708 6.90 33.15 34.90
CA ASP A 708 7.46 32.92 36.24
C ASP A 708 7.45 34.20 37.09
N ILE A 709 6.47 34.35 37.98
CA ILE A 709 6.56 35.27 39.12
C ILE A 709 6.11 34.55 40.39
N SER A 710 7.14 34.19 41.17
CA SER A 710 7.14 33.96 42.62
C SER A 710 6.43 32.73 43.20
N LYS A 711 7.29 31.85 43.74
CA LYS A 711 7.03 31.03 44.92
C LYS A 711 6.49 31.90 46.06
N THR A 712 5.20 31.79 46.39
CA THR A 712 4.65 31.94 47.76
C THR A 712 3.16 31.59 47.80
N SER A 713 2.78 30.65 48.70
CA SER A 713 1.52 30.50 49.46
C SER A 713 0.18 30.89 48.77
N ASP A 714 -0.84 30.06 48.64
CA ASP A 714 -1.52 29.31 49.71
C ASP A 714 -2.48 28.26 49.15
N ARG A 715 -2.62 27.14 49.87
CA ARG A 715 -3.68 26.15 49.66
C ARG A 715 -5.00 26.69 50.23
N SER A 716 -5.96 27.01 49.37
CA SER A 716 -7.39 26.89 49.73
C SER A 716 -8.32 26.75 48.52
N HIS A 717 -9.44 26.11 48.79
CA HIS A 717 -10.42 25.43 47.94
C HIS A 717 -11.11 26.21 46.80
N THR A 718 -11.60 25.41 45.83
CA THR A 718 -12.77 25.61 44.96
C THR A 718 -12.76 26.74 43.93
N THR A 719 -12.22 26.44 42.74
CA THR A 719 -12.84 26.79 41.44
C THR A 719 -12.54 25.66 40.45
N GLY A 720 -13.60 25.16 39.81
CA GLY A 720 -13.52 24.07 38.86
C GLY A 720 -12.76 24.45 37.59
N LYS A 721 -12.21 23.42 36.95
CA LYS A 721 -11.79 23.33 35.54
C LYS A 721 -12.36 24.44 34.64
N GLN A 722 -11.71 25.59 34.57
CA GLN A 722 -11.72 26.42 33.37
C GLN A 722 -10.65 25.83 32.47
N MET A 723 -11.03 24.84 31.67
CA MET A 723 -10.26 24.47 30.49
C MET A 723 -10.39 25.66 29.52
N ASP A 724 -9.26 26.22 29.09
CA ASP A 724 -9.14 27.54 28.43
C ASP A 724 -10.19 27.79 27.31
N THR A 725 -11.17 28.65 27.60
CA THR A 725 -12.23 29.07 26.65
C THR A 725 -11.64 29.67 25.37
N GLU A 726 -10.47 30.31 25.45
CA GLU A 726 -9.76 30.91 24.31
C GLU A 726 -9.15 29.86 23.38
N PHE A 727 -8.53 28.81 23.93
CA PHE A 727 -8.05 27.67 23.15
C PHE A 727 -9.19 26.96 22.44
N LEU A 728 -10.33 26.74 23.13
CA LEU A 728 -11.52 26.12 22.53
C LEU A 728 -12.05 26.96 21.35
N LEU A 729 -12.04 28.28 21.47
CA LEU A 729 -12.50 29.20 20.43
C LEU A 729 -11.59 29.15 19.20
N VAL A 730 -10.27 29.21 19.40
CA VAL A 730 -9.28 29.08 18.31
C VAL A 730 -9.35 27.70 17.65
N ALA A 731 -9.53 26.64 18.46
CA ALA A 731 -9.73 25.30 17.94
C ALA A 731 -11.00 25.22 17.08
N MET A 732 -12.11 25.82 17.52
CA MET A 732 -13.37 25.82 16.77
C MET A 732 -13.29 26.63 15.47
N GLU A 733 -12.54 27.74 15.46
CA GLU A 733 -12.23 28.49 14.23
C GLU A 733 -11.48 27.60 13.23
N ARG A 734 -10.49 26.84 13.70
CA ARG A 734 -9.74 25.90 12.85
C ARG A 734 -10.61 24.75 12.36
N VAL A 735 -11.49 24.21 13.20
CA VAL A 735 -12.47 23.19 12.78
C VAL A 735 -13.45 23.70 11.74
N THR A 736 -13.81 24.99 11.80
CA THR A 736 -14.66 25.61 10.78
C THR A 736 -14.05 25.52 9.38
N THR A 737 -12.71 25.50 9.28
CA THR A 737 -12.04 25.29 7.99
C THR A 737 -12.27 23.89 7.39
N LEU A 738 -12.50 22.86 8.21
CA LEU A 738 -12.87 21.52 7.74
C LEU A 738 -14.26 21.54 7.09
N PHE A 739 -15.22 22.25 7.69
CA PHE A 739 -16.56 22.43 7.12
C PHE A 739 -16.51 23.24 5.82
N ASP A 740 -15.67 24.26 5.74
CA ASP A 740 -15.46 25.00 4.50
C ASP A 740 -14.77 24.15 3.42
N ARG A 741 -13.87 23.25 3.83
CA ARG A 741 -13.26 22.29 2.91
C ARG A 741 -14.29 21.30 2.37
N ILE A 742 -15.21 20.78 3.18
CA ILE A 742 -16.30 19.91 2.71
C ILE A 742 -17.12 20.58 1.58
N LYS A 743 -17.31 21.92 1.62
CA LYS A 743 -18.04 22.65 0.57
C LYS A 743 -17.29 22.78 -0.75
N LYS A 744 -15.95 22.72 -0.73
CA LYS A 744 -15.09 22.97 -1.90
C LYS A 744 -14.37 21.72 -2.41
N ALA A 745 -14.26 20.69 -1.57
CA ALA A 745 -13.54 19.48 -1.83
C ALA A 745 -14.20 18.62 -2.91
N TYR A 746 -13.43 17.71 -3.49
CA TYR A 746 -13.97 16.66 -4.34
C TYR A 746 -14.82 15.68 -3.50
N PRO A 747 -15.80 14.99 -4.10
CA PRO A 747 -16.71 14.09 -3.36
C PRO A 747 -16.00 13.05 -2.50
N PHE A 748 -14.91 12.45 -3.00
CA PHE A 748 -14.13 11.46 -2.26
C PHE A 748 -13.41 12.06 -1.05
N GLU A 749 -12.91 13.30 -1.18
CA GLU A 749 -12.22 13.99 -0.10
C GLU A 749 -13.22 14.40 0.98
N ALA A 750 -14.36 14.95 0.57
CA ALA A 750 -15.46 15.28 1.47
C ALA A 750 -15.98 14.05 2.25
N GLU A 751 -16.04 12.88 1.60
CA GLU A 751 -16.45 11.63 2.25
C GLU A 751 -15.52 11.25 3.40
N ILE A 752 -14.20 11.32 3.19
CA ILE A 752 -13.21 10.98 4.22
C ILE A 752 -13.22 11.99 5.36
N VAL A 753 -13.32 13.29 5.06
CA VAL A 753 -13.44 14.32 6.11
C VAL A 753 -14.70 14.07 6.94
N CYS A 754 -15.84 13.74 6.31
CA CYS A 754 -17.09 13.46 7.02
C CYS A 754 -17.07 12.14 7.81
N GLU A 755 -16.27 11.15 7.44
CA GLU A 755 -16.07 9.92 8.20
C GLU A 755 -15.33 10.17 9.53
N ILE A 756 -14.39 11.12 9.52
CA ILE A 756 -13.52 11.41 10.67
C ILE A 756 -14.17 12.42 11.64
N LEU A 757 -14.93 13.35 11.09
CA LEU A 757 -15.45 14.52 11.78
C LEU A 757 -16.27 14.17 13.05
N PRO A 758 -17.19 13.18 13.07
CA PRO A 758 -17.97 12.85 14.27
C PRO A 758 -17.11 12.45 15.47
N GLY A 759 -16.16 11.53 15.25
CA GLY A 759 -15.25 11.06 16.29
C GLY A 759 -14.36 12.17 16.83
N PHE A 760 -13.85 13.01 15.93
CA PHE A 760 -13.01 14.15 16.29
C PHE A 760 -13.80 15.24 17.06
N LEU A 761 -14.97 15.66 16.58
CA LEU A 761 -15.75 16.73 17.22
C LEU A 761 -16.16 16.35 18.65
N MET A 762 -16.71 15.15 18.83
CA MET A 762 -17.19 14.68 20.14
C MET A 762 -16.08 14.51 21.18
N GLU A 763 -14.83 14.44 20.74
CA GLU A 763 -13.69 14.30 21.63
C GLU A 763 -13.12 15.64 22.12
N PHE A 764 -13.26 16.71 21.34
CA PHE A 764 -12.61 18.00 21.62
C PHE A 764 -13.59 19.10 22.07
N PHE A 765 -14.86 19.05 21.65
CA PHE A 765 -15.78 20.16 21.85
C PHE A 765 -17.02 19.79 22.68
N PRO A 766 -17.66 20.77 23.34
CA PRO A 766 -18.97 20.58 23.97
C PRO A 766 -20.05 20.22 22.95
N VAL A 767 -20.97 19.34 23.34
CA VAL A 767 -22.07 18.83 22.48
C VAL A 767 -22.91 19.96 21.88
N GLN A 768 -23.20 21.02 22.64
CA GLN A 768 -24.07 22.11 22.18
C GLN A 768 -23.47 22.87 20.99
N GLU A 769 -22.16 23.15 21.02
CA GLU A 769 -21.47 23.87 19.94
C GLU A 769 -21.37 23.01 18.67
N ILE A 770 -21.11 21.71 18.85
CA ILE A 770 -21.05 20.71 17.79
C ILE A 770 -22.41 20.62 17.07
N LEU A 771 -23.49 20.43 17.83
CA LEU A 771 -24.83 20.27 17.27
C LEU A 771 -25.27 21.51 16.51
N ASN A 772 -25.05 22.71 17.06
CA ASN A 772 -25.37 23.96 16.37
C ASN A 772 -24.65 24.05 15.02
N LYS A 773 -23.34 23.75 15.01
CA LYS A 773 -22.51 23.86 13.80
C LYS A 773 -22.91 22.83 12.74
N ILE A 774 -23.01 21.55 13.10
CA ILE A 774 -23.36 20.48 12.15
C ILE A 774 -24.77 20.69 11.57
N ILE A 775 -25.76 21.03 12.40
CA ILE A 775 -27.14 21.27 11.94
C ILE A 775 -27.18 22.48 10.99
N THR A 776 -26.47 23.57 11.33
CA THR A 776 -26.39 24.75 10.46
C THR A 776 -25.74 24.42 9.12
N GLU A 777 -24.66 23.64 9.11
CA GLU A 777 -23.96 23.24 7.88
C GLU A 777 -24.79 22.25 7.04
N PHE A 778 -25.63 21.43 7.68
CA PHE A 778 -26.57 20.52 6.98
C PHE A 778 -27.74 21.26 6.32
N LEU A 779 -28.22 22.32 6.98
CA LEU A 779 -29.31 23.18 6.50
C LEU A 779 -28.86 24.19 5.44
N SER A 780 -27.57 24.50 5.38
CA SER A 780 -27.02 25.46 4.45
C SER A 780 -27.35 25.12 2.99
N SER A 781 -27.81 26.13 2.24
CA SER A 781 -28.03 26.01 0.79
C SER A 781 -26.73 25.93 -0.01
N GLN A 782 -25.61 26.34 0.60
CA GLN A 782 -24.28 26.30 -0.01
C GLN A 782 -23.59 24.93 0.14
N GLN A 783 -24.23 23.96 0.80
CA GLN A 783 -23.66 22.64 1.06
C GLN A 783 -23.87 21.72 -0.17
N PRO A 784 -22.82 21.39 -0.95
CA PRO A 784 -22.95 20.47 -2.09
C PRO A 784 -23.17 19.02 -1.68
N HIS A 785 -22.79 18.63 -0.46
CA HIS A 785 -22.82 17.24 0.01
C HIS A 785 -23.70 17.04 1.24
N PRO A 786 -25.02 17.36 1.19
CA PRO A 786 -25.91 17.21 2.35
C PRO A 786 -26.07 15.75 2.77
N GLN A 787 -25.90 14.78 1.86
CA GLN A 787 -25.92 13.35 2.18
C GLN A 787 -24.81 12.97 3.17
N LEU A 788 -23.60 13.50 2.98
CA LEU A 788 -22.48 13.23 3.88
C LEU A 788 -22.69 13.90 5.23
N MET A 789 -23.19 15.13 5.25
CA MET A 789 -23.50 15.83 6.50
C MET A 789 -24.64 15.16 7.29
N ALA A 790 -25.62 14.56 6.62
CA ALA A 790 -26.63 13.74 7.27
C ALA A 790 -25.99 12.55 8.01
N LYS A 791 -24.99 11.89 7.40
CA LYS A 791 -24.24 10.79 8.05
C LYS A 791 -23.48 11.28 9.28
N VAL A 792 -22.88 12.47 9.22
CA VAL A 792 -22.22 13.10 10.39
C VAL A 792 -23.21 13.28 11.55
N ILE A 793 -24.40 13.82 11.29
CA ILE A 793 -25.45 13.98 12.32
C ILE A 793 -25.84 12.61 12.91
N PHE A 794 -26.06 11.62 12.05
CA PHE A 794 -26.43 10.28 12.45
C PHE A 794 -25.41 9.66 13.42
N GLU A 795 -24.12 9.74 13.11
CA GLU A 795 -23.05 9.19 13.96
C GLU A 795 -22.91 9.96 15.29
N VAL A 796 -23.08 11.29 15.27
CA VAL A 796 -23.09 12.11 16.50
C VAL A 796 -24.26 11.74 17.41
N PHE A 797 -25.47 11.59 16.87
CA PHE A 797 -26.64 11.18 17.66
C PHE A 797 -26.48 9.75 18.20
N GLN A 798 -25.92 8.82 17.43
CA GLN A 798 -25.57 7.49 17.94
C GLN A 798 -24.59 7.55 19.12
N TYR A 799 -23.62 8.45 19.07
CA TYR A 799 -22.68 8.64 20.17
C TYR A 799 -23.38 9.20 21.41
N LEU A 800 -24.28 10.17 21.25
CA LEU A 800 -25.08 10.74 22.35
C LEU A 800 -26.02 9.71 22.98
N HIS A 801 -26.65 8.85 22.18
CA HIS A 801 -27.44 7.73 22.70
C HIS A 801 -26.59 6.75 23.52
N LYS A 802 -25.35 6.46 23.10
CA LYS A 802 -24.42 5.63 23.88
C LYS A 802 -24.02 6.26 25.21
N GLN A 803 -24.03 7.59 25.29
CA GLN A 803 -23.76 8.36 26.53
C GLN A 803 -25.02 8.63 27.36
N SER A 804 -26.19 8.12 26.96
CA SER A 804 -27.49 8.36 27.60
C SER A 804 -27.89 9.84 27.69
N GLN A 805 -27.45 10.68 26.74
CA GLN A 805 -27.80 12.12 26.68
C GLN A 805 -28.99 12.36 25.73
N GLU A 806 -30.11 11.69 25.96
CA GLU A 806 -31.29 11.73 25.08
C GLU A 806 -32.02 13.08 25.13
N GLU A 807 -32.05 13.73 26.30
CA GLU A 807 -32.72 15.03 26.49
C GLU A 807 -32.16 16.11 25.56
N VAL A 808 -30.83 16.12 25.38
CA VAL A 808 -30.14 17.06 24.49
C VAL A 808 -30.57 16.85 23.04
N ILE A 809 -30.73 15.59 22.61
CA ILE A 809 -31.19 15.27 21.25
C ILE A 809 -32.62 15.79 21.07
N HIS A 810 -33.51 15.54 22.02
CA HIS A 810 -34.91 15.98 21.95
C HIS A 810 -35.03 17.51 21.87
N GLU A 811 -34.27 18.23 22.70
CA GLU A 811 -34.25 19.70 22.67
C GLU A 811 -33.77 20.25 21.33
N TRP A 812 -32.64 19.76 20.82
CA TRP A 812 -32.09 20.23 19.55
C TRP A 812 -32.97 19.87 18.35
N VAL A 813 -33.67 18.73 18.39
CA VAL A 813 -34.62 18.38 17.35
C VAL A 813 -35.79 19.35 17.32
N LEU A 814 -36.33 19.72 18.48
CA LEU A 814 -37.43 20.68 18.58
C LEU A 814 -36.99 22.10 18.17
N LEU A 815 -35.78 22.53 18.56
CA LEU A 815 -35.24 23.85 18.20
C LEU A 815 -34.98 24.01 16.70
N SER A 816 -34.60 22.93 16.03
CA SER A 816 -34.25 22.96 14.59
C SER A 816 -35.42 22.64 13.66
N LEU A 817 -36.54 22.11 14.18
CA LEU A 817 -37.69 21.67 13.39
C LEU A 817 -38.24 22.76 12.46
N SER A 818 -38.40 23.99 12.96
CA SER A 818 -38.87 25.13 12.17
C SER A 818 -37.93 25.45 11.00
N ASN A 819 -36.62 25.40 11.23
CA ASN A 819 -35.60 25.68 10.21
C ASN A 819 -35.61 24.62 9.11
N PHE A 820 -35.80 23.35 9.46
CA PHE A 820 -35.93 22.26 8.48
C PHE A 820 -37.18 22.41 7.60
N MET A 821 -38.31 22.79 8.20
CA MET A 821 -39.59 22.93 7.49
C MET A 821 -39.60 24.09 6.50
N GLN A 822 -38.76 25.11 6.72
CA GLN A 822 -38.60 26.27 5.83
C GLN A 822 -37.64 26.02 4.65
N ARG A 823 -36.98 24.85 4.60
CA ARG A 823 -36.04 24.52 3.52
C ARG A 823 -36.77 24.37 2.19
N SER A 824 -36.17 24.88 1.12
CA SER A 824 -36.64 24.69 -0.26
C SER A 824 -35.61 23.88 -1.07
N PRO A 825 -36.04 23.01 -2.01
CA PRO A 825 -37.42 22.60 -2.32
C PRO A 825 -38.04 21.67 -1.26
N LEU A 826 -39.37 21.49 -1.28
CA LEU A 826 -40.12 20.68 -0.31
C LEU A 826 -39.60 19.23 -0.21
N SER A 827 -39.23 18.61 -1.34
CA SER A 827 -38.67 17.25 -1.34
C SER A 827 -37.38 17.15 -0.50
N MET A 828 -36.53 18.18 -0.55
CA MET A 828 -35.31 18.25 0.28
C MET A 828 -35.62 18.51 1.75
N ALA A 829 -36.67 19.27 2.08
CA ALA A 829 -37.11 19.46 3.46
C ALA A 829 -37.57 18.15 4.09
N ILE A 830 -38.44 17.41 3.39
CA ILE A 830 -38.94 16.09 3.84
C ILE A 830 -37.81 15.08 3.96
N TRP A 831 -36.92 15.01 2.98
CA TRP A 831 -35.75 14.13 3.04
C TRP A 831 -34.84 14.48 4.24
N SER A 832 -34.56 15.77 4.45
CA SER A 832 -33.71 16.22 5.56
C SER A 832 -34.32 15.89 6.93
N LEU A 833 -35.63 16.13 7.08
CA LEU A 833 -36.37 15.77 8.30
C LEU A 833 -36.43 14.26 8.51
N SER A 834 -36.60 13.47 7.46
CA SER A 834 -36.60 12.01 7.56
C SER A 834 -35.26 11.49 8.04
N CYS A 835 -34.15 11.96 7.46
CA CYS A 835 -32.79 11.67 7.93
C CYS A 835 -32.60 12.08 9.40
N PHE A 836 -33.09 13.26 9.77
CA PHE A 836 -32.92 13.83 11.11
C PHE A 836 -33.73 13.07 12.18
N PHE A 837 -35.01 12.76 11.92
CA PHE A 837 -35.83 11.95 12.82
C PHE A 837 -35.26 10.55 13.00
N VAL A 838 -34.89 9.88 11.90
CA VAL A 838 -34.30 8.53 11.98
C VAL A 838 -33.00 8.54 12.78
N SER A 839 -32.19 9.58 12.64
CA SER A 839 -30.98 9.76 13.45
C SER A 839 -31.28 9.92 14.94
N ALA A 840 -32.37 10.61 15.30
CA ALA A 840 -32.75 10.90 16.67
C ALA A 840 -33.48 9.74 17.37
N THR A 841 -33.95 8.75 16.62
CA THR A 841 -34.74 7.64 17.20
C THR A 841 -33.87 6.63 17.94
N ARG A 842 -34.39 6.06 19.04
CA ARG A 842 -33.76 4.89 19.71
C ARG A 842 -34.07 3.54 19.04
N ASN A 843 -35.04 3.51 18.12
CA ASN A 843 -35.44 2.27 17.47
C ASN A 843 -34.37 1.79 16.48
N TYR A 844 -33.71 0.69 16.83
CA TYR A 844 -32.66 0.07 16.02
C TYR A 844 -33.09 -0.23 14.58
N TRP A 845 -34.35 -0.65 14.37
CA TRP A 845 -34.86 -0.97 13.04
C TRP A 845 -35.02 0.26 12.16
N LEU A 846 -35.44 1.39 12.74
CA LEU A 846 -35.54 2.65 12.00
C LEU A 846 -34.14 3.21 11.73
N GLN A 847 -33.23 3.18 12.71
CA GLN A 847 -31.84 3.58 12.50
C GLN A 847 -31.16 2.77 11.37
N ALA A 848 -31.45 1.47 11.27
CA ALA A 848 -30.91 0.62 10.20
C ALA A 848 -31.39 1.02 8.79
N LEU A 849 -32.53 1.73 8.66
CA LEU A 849 -33.02 2.25 7.38
C LEU A 849 -32.29 3.53 6.94
N PHE A 850 -31.46 4.14 7.79
CA PHE A 850 -30.79 5.40 7.48
C PHE A 850 -30.05 5.41 6.13
N PRO A 851 -29.23 4.40 5.76
CA PRO A 851 -28.54 4.40 4.46
C PRO A 851 -29.50 4.39 3.26
N HIS A 852 -30.68 3.77 3.40
CA HIS A 852 -31.69 3.76 2.35
C HIS A 852 -32.25 5.16 2.12
N ILE A 853 -32.54 5.89 3.20
CA ILE A 853 -33.07 7.26 3.14
C ILE A 853 -32.00 8.22 2.60
N GLN A 854 -30.76 8.06 3.06
CA GLN A 854 -29.62 8.88 2.63
C GLN A 854 -29.44 8.86 1.11
N ASN A 855 -29.58 7.68 0.48
CA ASN A 855 -29.43 7.49 -0.97
C ASN A 855 -30.59 8.07 -1.80
N ARG A 856 -31.75 8.35 -1.19
CA ARG A 856 -32.96 8.87 -1.88
C ARG A 856 -33.07 10.40 -1.79
N MET A 857 -31.94 11.10 -1.87
CA MET A 857 -31.89 12.56 -1.79
C MET A 857 -32.75 13.22 -2.88
N GLY A 858 -33.67 14.08 -2.46
CA GLY A 858 -34.52 14.88 -3.36
C GLY A 858 -35.69 14.13 -3.99
N ILE A 859 -35.83 12.82 -3.73
CA ILE A 859 -36.96 11.99 -4.19
C ILE A 859 -38.11 12.13 -3.19
N MET A 860 -39.35 12.23 -3.68
CA MET A 860 -40.55 12.37 -2.86
C MET A 860 -41.67 11.49 -3.43
N GLU A 861 -41.49 10.18 -3.37
CA GLU A 861 -42.52 9.20 -3.72
C GLU A 861 -43.45 8.95 -2.52
N GLU A 862 -44.56 8.24 -2.74
CA GLU A 862 -45.51 7.89 -1.67
C GLU A 862 -44.84 7.11 -0.53
N GLN A 863 -43.88 6.24 -0.85
CA GLN A 863 -43.11 5.48 0.13
C GLN A 863 -42.26 6.39 1.03
N ASP A 864 -41.67 7.45 0.46
CA ASP A 864 -40.87 8.43 1.20
C ASP A 864 -41.75 9.26 2.15
N ARG A 865 -42.99 9.59 1.74
CA ARG A 865 -43.98 10.27 2.59
C ARG A 865 -44.40 9.39 3.77
N VAL A 866 -44.71 8.12 3.52
CA VAL A 866 -45.08 7.17 4.57
C VAL A 866 -43.94 6.99 5.57
N LEU A 867 -42.71 6.86 5.07
CA LEU A 867 -41.54 6.69 5.92
C LEU A 867 -41.25 7.95 6.76
N PHE A 868 -41.42 9.14 6.19
CA PHE A 868 -41.40 10.41 6.93
C PHE A 868 -42.43 10.43 8.06
N CYS A 869 -43.68 10.03 7.79
CA CYS A 869 -44.75 9.97 8.80
C CYS A 869 -44.41 8.98 9.92
N ILE A 870 -43.93 7.78 9.59
CA ILE A 870 -43.52 6.77 10.57
C ILE A 870 -42.39 7.30 11.47
N ALA A 871 -41.36 7.92 10.87
CA ALA A 871 -40.25 8.48 11.61
C ALA A 871 -40.68 9.63 12.55
N GLY A 872 -41.56 10.52 12.07
CA GLY A 872 -42.10 11.64 12.86
C GLY A 872 -42.97 11.18 14.04
N VAL A 873 -43.88 10.22 13.82
CA VAL A 873 -44.69 9.64 14.89
C VAL A 873 -43.81 8.93 15.92
N ASN A 874 -42.85 8.12 15.46
CA ASN A 874 -41.95 7.40 16.36
C ASN A 874 -41.09 8.34 17.21
N PHE A 875 -40.68 9.49 16.67
CA PHE A 875 -39.97 10.52 17.44
C PHE A 875 -40.88 11.17 18.49
N ARG A 876 -42.14 11.51 18.15
CA ARG A 876 -43.09 12.06 19.13
C ARG A 876 -43.32 11.10 20.30
N ASP A 877 -43.44 9.81 20.03
CA ASP A 877 -43.66 8.80 21.07
C ASP A 877 -42.48 8.70 22.05
N GLN A 878 -41.28 9.13 21.65
CA GLN A 878 -40.08 9.16 22.50
C GLN A 878 -40.01 10.39 23.41
N LEU A 879 -40.77 11.46 23.12
CA LEU A 879 -40.83 12.65 23.96
C LEU A 879 -41.57 12.32 25.26
N GLN A 880 -40.91 12.47 26.42
CA GLN A 880 -41.53 12.17 27.72
C GLN A 880 -42.41 13.32 28.24
N ASN A 881 -42.07 14.57 27.90
CA ASN A 881 -42.78 15.76 28.38
C ASN A 881 -43.98 16.10 27.47
N GLU A 882 -45.17 16.22 28.06
CA GLU A 882 -46.38 16.63 27.32
C GLU A 882 -46.26 18.04 26.71
N GLU A 883 -45.52 18.95 27.36
CA GLU A 883 -45.23 20.29 26.81
C GLU A 883 -44.40 20.21 25.52
N GLN A 884 -43.43 19.28 25.46
CA GLN A 884 -42.61 19.05 24.26
C GLN A 884 -43.44 18.43 23.12
N LYS A 885 -44.37 17.52 23.44
CA LYS A 885 -45.31 16.96 22.45
C LYS A 885 -46.24 18.03 21.90
N GLN A 886 -46.75 18.94 22.74
CA GLN A 886 -47.56 20.06 22.30
C GLN A 886 -46.76 21.05 21.47
N ALA A 887 -45.52 21.38 21.86
CA ALA A 887 -44.63 22.23 21.08
C ALA A 887 -44.38 21.63 19.68
N TYR A 888 -44.04 20.34 19.61
CA TYR A 888 -43.86 19.61 18.35
C TYR A 888 -45.11 19.71 17.44
N PHE A 889 -46.30 19.44 18.00
CA PHE A 889 -47.55 19.52 17.26
C PHE A 889 -47.82 20.93 16.73
N ASN A 890 -47.67 21.95 17.58
CA ASN A 890 -47.91 23.35 17.23
C ASN A 890 -46.96 23.83 16.12
N THR A 891 -45.70 23.42 16.16
CA THR A 891 -44.72 23.76 15.11
C THR A 891 -45.13 23.15 13.76
N ILE A 892 -45.59 21.90 13.74
CA ILE A 892 -46.02 21.25 12.49
C ILE A 892 -47.32 21.90 11.97
N GLN A 893 -48.27 22.17 12.86
CA GLN A 893 -49.54 22.84 12.51
C GLN A 893 -49.32 24.20 11.84
N SER A 894 -48.28 24.94 12.25
CA SER A 894 -47.99 26.27 11.71
C SER A 894 -47.59 26.28 10.22
N VAL A 895 -47.06 25.17 9.69
CA VAL A 895 -46.53 25.09 8.30
C VAL A 895 -47.37 24.14 7.42
N ALA A 896 -48.19 23.29 8.02
CA ALA A 896 -48.95 22.31 7.27
C ALA A 896 -50.04 22.94 6.38
N LEU A 897 -49.88 22.75 5.08
CA LEU A 897 -50.86 23.12 4.07
C LEU A 897 -51.59 21.87 3.56
N PRO A 898 -52.85 21.98 3.07
CA PRO A 898 -53.59 20.85 2.52
C PRO A 898 -52.80 20.13 1.42
N HIS A 899 -52.82 18.79 1.43
CA HIS A 899 -52.09 17.91 0.50
C HIS A 899 -50.55 17.89 0.60
N THR A 900 -49.97 18.58 1.59
CA THR A 900 -48.53 18.47 1.88
C THR A 900 -48.23 17.26 2.78
N PRO A 901 -47.00 16.69 2.74
CA PRO A 901 -46.60 15.60 3.64
C PRO A 901 -46.68 15.98 5.13
N TYR A 902 -46.60 17.28 5.45
CA TYR A 902 -46.81 17.78 6.81
C TYR A 902 -48.25 17.62 7.29
N ALA A 903 -49.24 17.74 6.39
CA ALA A 903 -50.64 17.46 6.71
C ALA A 903 -50.89 15.96 6.93
N ASP A 904 -50.20 15.09 6.16
CA ASP A 904 -50.27 13.64 6.38
C ASP A 904 -49.70 13.28 7.75
N LEU A 905 -48.55 13.85 8.12
CA LEU A 905 -47.97 13.67 9.45
C LEU A 905 -48.93 14.16 10.54
N LEU A 906 -49.52 15.35 10.42
CA LEU A 906 -50.53 15.84 11.37
C LEU A 906 -51.75 14.93 11.49
N SER A 907 -52.15 14.25 10.42
CA SER A 907 -53.26 13.29 10.49
C SER A 907 -52.91 12.01 11.24
N CYS A 908 -51.62 11.68 11.30
CA CYS A 908 -51.10 10.51 12.03
C CYS A 908 -50.79 10.81 13.50
N LEU A 909 -50.57 12.08 13.85
CA LEU A 909 -50.35 12.58 15.20
C LEU A 909 -51.70 12.84 15.89
#